data_AF-C7NYK5-F1
#
_entry.id   AF-C7NYK5-F1
#
_cell.length_a   1.000
_cell.length_b   1.000
_cell.length_c   1.000
_cell.angle_alpha   90.00
_cell.angle_beta   90.00
_cell.angle_gamma   90.00
#
_symmetry.space_group_name_H-M   'P 1'
#
loop_
_entity.id
_entity.type
_entity.pdbx_description
1 polymer ?
#
loop_
_entity_poly.entity_id
_entity_poly.type
_entity_poly.pdbx_seq_one_letter_code
_entity_poly.pdbx_strand_id
1 'polypeptide(L)'
;MSSDDNNQNKSRREVLRGIAVAGATAIGASTAGAASDASLNDITERGTPSLAASEVTRSVSIRASGEASYTFSVTGLVSATDAPSESLDAGAATATIEGETHSYDFSGEFTELDVSGGAEVVVDGDSVDPDAFPQQTLTVIAPGHVDVDISASGRVEADDDELEKPNARTVRGTINGRTDISYAGELTYFDASDQVWVRRDDQKLEPDDALPASLPGEMEISGDGRGVTVEVSGDADSDHAHASVEDGSVSAYSTQRGTTARYDGRVERIEHESGATVEIVPESKRVVCTAPENRSVEFSTESTEAFIYEEEVHKNPTVTVAAGETERIQYFGDVTSVGIARMTVSFDYMAYESAQSSARLQMAAKFERLDAYDQLASAVEGRIRHDADGLYTITSDTATDPVDSVTFKLTDLETGDEGTVSVTKRHDTDDVVAGKNTYQWRNDAGNIEQFRHDTLEVGSLSTAAAGLSTETYEFDAPETTQPETQGDWIPTIPWGDWIGDIYDGLKDVSDGIQDVSADYLAEAIEYADVSSSEIAVTGGKIVANTINSFQSLATKFIDDFKIKALWKLRITGYSSMISLVGSGVFEAIGDENYDCGACVAFIRLSLDVGLCGYGVAAFCGAFSLTTLGLGTVPCAVLGGAICSLTISALPDAKDICSSDTYPTQAGFC
;
A
#
# COMPACT_ATOMS: atom_id res chain seq x y z
N MET A 1 -6.58 70.26 -8.75
CA MET A 1 -7.65 69.55 -9.48
C MET A 1 -7.29 68.08 -9.42
N SER A 2 -8.16 67.33 -8.74
CA SER A 2 -8.03 65.92 -8.35
C SER A 2 -7.90 65.00 -9.56
N SER A 3 -7.14 63.93 -9.43
CA SER A 3 -7.42 62.66 -10.10
C SER A 3 -6.95 61.55 -9.18
N ASP A 4 -7.91 60.72 -8.81
CA ASP A 4 -7.93 59.84 -7.65
C ASP A 4 -7.24 58.51 -7.93
N ASP A 5 -6.62 57.99 -6.88
CA ASP A 5 -6.27 56.58 -6.69
C ASP A 5 -7.54 55.71 -6.73
N ASN A 6 -7.51 54.62 -7.50
CA ASN A 6 -8.51 53.56 -7.37
C ASN A 6 -7.84 52.20 -7.23
N ASN A 7 -7.52 51.89 -5.98
CA ASN A 7 -7.18 50.56 -5.48
C ASN A 7 -8.48 49.75 -5.36
N GLN A 8 -8.75 48.83 -6.29
CA GLN A 8 -9.86 47.89 -6.17
C GLN A 8 -9.38 46.51 -5.71
N ASN A 9 -9.63 46.25 -4.43
CA ASN A 9 -9.75 44.94 -3.82
C ASN A 9 -10.67 44.05 -4.66
N LYS A 10 -10.12 43.01 -5.30
CA LYS A 10 -10.92 41.92 -5.86
C LYS A 10 -11.39 41.02 -4.72
N SER A 11 -12.70 40.80 -4.66
CA SER A 11 -13.35 39.93 -3.68
C SER A 11 -13.00 38.45 -3.95
N ARG A 12 -12.71 37.68 -2.88
CA ARG A 12 -12.55 36.20 -2.87
C ARG A 12 -13.63 35.46 -3.68
N ARG A 13 -14.80 36.08 -3.88
CA ARG A 13 -15.95 35.54 -4.63
C ARG A 13 -15.79 35.56 -6.17
N GLU A 14 -14.88 36.36 -6.73
CA GLU A 14 -14.59 36.36 -8.18
C GLU A 14 -13.49 35.36 -8.56
N VAL A 15 -12.58 35.04 -7.63
CA VAL A 15 -11.55 33.99 -7.82
C VAL A 15 -12.20 32.61 -7.89
N LEU A 16 -13.22 32.35 -7.06
CA LEU A 16 -13.99 31.09 -7.08
C LEU A 16 -14.91 30.92 -8.30
N ARG A 17 -15.25 32.01 -9.01
CA ARG A 17 -16.04 31.93 -10.25
C ARG A 17 -15.19 31.66 -11.49
N GLY A 18 -13.88 31.85 -11.44
CA GLY A 18 -12.95 31.54 -12.54
C GLY A 18 -12.62 30.05 -12.66
N ILE A 19 -12.75 29.29 -11.57
CA ILE A 19 -12.33 27.88 -11.50
C ILE A 19 -13.39 26.92 -12.09
N ALA A 20 -14.67 27.32 -12.14
CA ALA A 20 -15.76 26.44 -12.56
C ALA A 20 -16.07 26.43 -14.09
N VAL A 21 -15.36 27.19 -14.92
CA VAL A 21 -15.71 27.36 -16.36
C VAL A 21 -14.56 27.00 -17.32
N ALA A 22 -13.36 26.68 -16.83
CA ALA A 22 -12.22 26.31 -17.69
C ALA A 22 -12.15 24.81 -18.04
N GLY A 23 -12.97 23.94 -17.44
CA GLY A 23 -12.91 22.47 -17.62
C GLY A 23 -13.85 21.87 -18.68
N ALA A 24 -14.57 22.68 -19.48
CA ALA A 24 -15.65 22.18 -20.32
C ALA A 24 -15.39 22.17 -21.85
N THR A 25 -14.16 22.41 -22.31
CA THR A 25 -13.86 22.44 -23.75
C THR A 25 -12.58 21.72 -24.14
N ALA A 26 -12.50 20.43 -23.82
CA ALA A 26 -11.79 19.43 -24.61
C ALA A 26 -12.28 18.05 -24.17
N ILE A 27 -12.37 17.10 -25.10
CA ILE A 27 -12.80 15.69 -24.95
C ILE A 27 -14.30 15.46 -25.22
N GLY A 28 -14.54 14.71 -26.29
CA GLY A 28 -15.85 14.40 -26.84
C GLY A 28 -16.61 13.36 -26.02
N ALA A 29 -17.92 13.55 -25.95
CA ALA A 29 -18.89 12.67 -25.34
C ALA A 29 -18.91 11.28 -26.02
N SER A 30 -18.46 10.23 -25.33
CA SER A 30 -18.97 8.86 -25.57
C SER A 30 -18.73 7.78 -24.49
N THR A 31 -18.06 8.02 -23.35
CA THR A 31 -17.75 6.91 -22.41
C THR A 31 -17.97 7.15 -20.91
N ALA A 32 -18.63 8.23 -20.49
CA ALA A 32 -18.81 8.58 -19.07
C ALA A 32 -19.91 7.76 -18.32
N GLY A 33 -19.99 6.44 -18.51
CA GLY A 33 -21.11 5.64 -18.00
C GLY A 33 -20.78 4.34 -17.27
N ALA A 34 -19.52 3.99 -16.98
CA ALA A 34 -19.20 2.65 -16.47
C ALA A 34 -18.01 2.54 -15.48
N ALA A 35 -17.51 3.62 -14.87
CA ALA A 35 -16.20 3.60 -14.21
C ALA A 35 -16.20 3.95 -12.70
N SER A 36 -17.26 3.70 -11.95
CA SER A 36 -17.31 4.07 -10.51
C SER A 36 -17.33 2.91 -9.51
N ASP A 37 -17.00 1.69 -9.93
CA ASP A 37 -17.16 0.48 -9.09
C ASP A 37 -15.84 -0.23 -8.74
N ALA A 38 -14.69 0.41 -8.97
CA ALA A 38 -13.40 -0.16 -8.58
C ALA A 38 -13.28 -0.16 -7.05
N SER A 39 -13.44 -1.33 -6.45
CA SER A 39 -13.45 -1.56 -5.01
C SER A 39 -12.02 -1.60 -4.44
N LEU A 40 -11.75 -0.79 -3.42
CA LEU A 40 -10.42 -0.61 -2.80
C LEU A 40 -9.81 -1.85 -2.15
N ASN A 41 -10.55 -2.96 -2.05
CA ASN A 41 -10.10 -4.09 -1.26
C ASN A 41 -9.51 -5.22 -2.13
N ASP A 42 -9.46 -5.06 -3.45
CA ASP A 42 -8.78 -5.99 -4.36
C ASP A 42 -7.33 -5.59 -4.64
N ILE A 43 -6.71 -4.95 -3.65
CA ILE A 43 -5.34 -4.44 -3.69
C ILE A 43 -4.43 -5.30 -2.80
N THR A 44 -3.49 -6.02 -3.40
CA THR A 44 -2.36 -6.66 -2.71
C THR A 44 -1.24 -5.64 -2.57
N GLU A 45 -0.97 -5.19 -1.34
CA GLU A 45 0.10 -4.25 -1.04
C GLU A 45 1.33 -4.98 -0.49
N ARG A 46 2.52 -4.60 -0.95
CA ARG A 46 3.79 -5.08 -0.35
C ARG A 46 4.68 -3.89 0.00
N GLY A 47 5.24 -3.93 1.20
CA GLY A 47 6.06 -2.88 1.77
C GLY A 47 5.23 -1.81 2.50
N THR A 48 5.90 -0.88 3.17
CA THR A 48 5.22 0.20 3.87
C THR A 48 5.31 1.50 3.07
N PRO A 49 4.20 2.26 2.93
CA PRO A 49 4.25 3.61 2.40
C PRO A 49 4.93 4.59 3.38
N SER A 50 5.33 4.13 4.57
CA SER A 50 5.99 4.93 5.59
C SER A 50 7.36 5.41 5.12
N LEU A 51 7.62 6.70 5.37
CA LEU A 51 8.89 7.36 5.09
C LEU A 51 9.83 7.37 6.30
N ALA A 52 9.40 6.79 7.43
CA ALA A 52 10.28 6.59 8.56
C ALA A 52 11.49 5.73 8.12
N ALA A 53 12.66 6.03 8.70
CA ALA A 53 13.88 5.27 8.44
C ALA A 53 13.62 3.77 8.61
N SER A 54 14.14 2.96 7.68
CA SER A 54 13.94 1.52 7.64
C SER A 54 14.36 0.84 8.96
N GLU A 55 13.65 -0.22 9.34
CA GLU A 55 14.01 -1.08 10.46
C GLU A 55 15.14 -2.07 10.13
N VAL A 56 15.42 -2.31 8.84
CA VAL A 56 16.48 -3.24 8.40
C VAL A 56 17.75 -2.46 8.04
N THR A 57 18.50 -2.13 9.08
CA THR A 57 19.80 -1.47 8.94
C THR A 57 20.91 -2.52 8.90
N ARG A 58 21.62 -2.61 7.78
CA ARG A 58 22.87 -3.37 7.65
C ARG A 58 24.05 -2.52 8.08
N SER A 59 25.16 -3.14 8.42
CA SER A 59 26.36 -2.41 8.88
C SER A 59 27.60 -2.84 8.10
N VAL A 60 28.48 -1.88 7.82
CA VAL A 60 29.81 -2.13 7.27
C VAL A 60 30.87 -1.43 8.11
N SER A 61 31.93 -2.16 8.43
CA SER A 61 33.09 -1.65 9.15
C SER A 61 34.36 -1.92 8.35
N ILE A 62 35.16 -0.89 8.13
CA ILE A 62 36.39 -0.93 7.36
C ILE A 62 37.54 -0.54 8.28
N ARG A 63 38.40 -1.50 8.60
CA ARG A 63 39.49 -1.35 9.56
C ARG A 63 40.83 -1.41 8.87
N ALA A 64 41.59 -0.32 8.92
CA ALA A 64 42.93 -0.30 8.35
C ALA A 64 44.00 -0.77 9.35
N SER A 65 44.99 -1.52 8.83
CA SER A 65 46.21 -1.90 9.55
C SER A 65 47.39 -0.96 9.28
N GLY A 66 47.25 -0.07 8.28
CA GLY A 66 48.19 0.95 7.83
C GLY A 66 47.43 2.02 7.03
N GLU A 67 48.06 2.63 6.03
CA GLU A 67 47.34 3.48 5.06
C GLU A 67 46.47 2.59 4.14
N ALA A 68 45.19 2.91 4.04
CA ALA A 68 44.22 2.26 3.16
C ALA A 68 43.23 3.29 2.63
N SER A 69 42.64 3.03 1.47
CA SER A 69 41.53 3.81 0.93
C SER A 69 40.38 2.89 0.59
N TYR A 70 39.15 3.40 0.65
CA TYR A 70 38.00 2.66 0.18
C TYR A 70 37.02 3.58 -0.53
N THR A 71 36.25 2.96 -1.41
CA THR A 71 35.04 3.51 -2.04
C THR A 71 34.00 2.40 -2.05
N PHE A 72 32.79 2.68 -1.58
CA PHE A 72 31.64 1.79 -1.78
C PHE A 72 30.39 2.61 -2.09
N SER A 73 29.44 2.00 -2.79
CA SER A 73 28.11 2.55 -3.06
C SER A 73 27.04 1.50 -2.83
N VAL A 74 25.84 1.93 -2.44
CA VAL A 74 24.71 1.04 -2.14
C VAL A 74 23.44 1.43 -2.91
N THR A 75 22.53 0.47 -3.08
CA THR A 75 21.21 0.73 -3.70
C THR A 75 20.23 1.50 -2.82
N GLY A 76 20.50 1.56 -1.51
CA GLY A 76 19.66 2.25 -0.54
C GLY A 76 20.33 3.43 0.14
N LEU A 77 20.03 3.63 1.42
CA LEU A 77 20.58 4.72 2.23
C LEU A 77 21.94 4.33 2.82
N VAL A 78 22.77 5.33 3.11
CA VAL A 78 24.01 5.17 3.88
C VAL A 78 24.09 6.26 4.94
N SER A 79 24.57 5.91 6.13
CA SER A 79 24.73 6.82 7.27
C SER A 79 26.00 6.46 8.03
N ALA A 80 26.80 7.46 8.37
CA ALA A 80 28.02 7.26 9.12
C ALA A 80 27.71 7.06 10.61
N THR A 81 28.20 5.96 11.20
CA THR A 81 28.06 5.68 12.65
C THR A 81 29.35 5.97 13.41
N ASP A 82 30.49 5.60 12.83
CA ASP A 82 31.83 5.90 13.34
C ASP A 82 32.75 6.24 12.18
N ALA A 83 32.33 7.19 11.34
CA ALA A 83 33.08 7.71 10.22
C ALA A 83 32.80 9.21 10.04
N PRO A 84 33.70 9.98 9.40
CA PRO A 84 33.45 11.39 9.11
C PRO A 84 32.29 11.54 8.11
N SER A 85 31.33 12.43 8.36
CA SER A 85 30.18 12.62 7.47
C SER A 85 30.58 13.10 6.08
N GLU A 86 31.71 13.81 5.96
CA GLU A 86 32.28 14.25 4.68
C GLU A 86 32.76 13.10 3.78
N SER A 87 32.85 11.88 4.31
CA SER A 87 33.12 10.69 3.49
C SER A 87 31.91 10.27 2.67
N LEU A 88 30.71 10.74 3.01
CA LEU A 88 29.47 10.37 2.34
C LEU A 88 29.17 11.31 1.17
N ASP A 89 28.80 10.72 0.04
CA ASP A 89 28.30 11.42 -1.14
C ASP A 89 27.25 10.56 -1.84
N ALA A 90 26.00 11.02 -1.86
CA ALA A 90 24.87 10.44 -2.60
C ALA A 90 24.75 8.89 -2.58
N GLY A 91 24.67 8.28 -1.40
CA GLY A 91 24.59 6.81 -1.29
C GLY A 91 25.92 6.06 -1.41
N ALA A 92 27.03 6.79 -1.51
CA ALA A 92 28.37 6.26 -1.52
C ALA A 92 29.18 6.79 -0.34
N ALA A 93 30.24 6.04 0.01
CA ALA A 93 31.24 6.47 0.97
C ALA A 93 32.64 6.32 0.37
N THR A 94 33.46 7.37 0.46
CA THR A 94 34.86 7.36 0.03
C THR A 94 35.74 7.98 1.10
N ALA A 95 36.80 7.29 1.52
CA ALA A 95 37.79 7.85 2.43
C ALA A 95 39.17 7.22 2.29
N THR A 96 40.16 7.87 2.92
CA THR A 96 41.48 7.32 3.21
C THR A 96 41.66 7.27 4.72
N ILE A 97 42.11 6.13 5.24
CA ILE A 97 42.25 5.86 6.68
C ILE A 97 43.66 5.35 6.98
N GLU A 98 44.19 5.71 8.16
CA GLU A 98 45.52 5.27 8.61
C GLU A 98 45.44 4.65 10.01
N GLY A 99 45.30 3.32 10.08
CA GLY A 99 45.21 2.59 11.35
C GLY A 99 43.90 2.80 12.14
N GLU A 100 42.90 3.41 11.51
CA GLU A 100 41.58 3.70 12.07
C GLU A 100 40.52 2.71 11.58
N THR A 101 39.32 2.78 12.15
CA THR A 101 38.15 1.99 11.73
C THR A 101 37.05 2.98 11.38
N HIS A 102 36.48 2.85 10.19
CA HIS A 102 35.27 3.58 9.81
C HIS A 102 34.09 2.63 9.80
N SER A 103 32.95 3.06 10.33
CA SER A 103 31.72 2.27 10.31
C SER A 103 30.53 3.06 9.78
N TYR A 104 29.66 2.35 9.05
CA TYR A 104 28.47 2.89 8.42
C TYR A 104 27.30 1.93 8.61
N ASP A 105 26.12 2.52 8.71
CA ASP A 105 24.84 1.87 8.59
C ASP A 105 24.30 2.10 7.18
N PHE A 106 23.72 1.07 6.56
CA PHE A 106 23.19 1.18 5.20
C PHE A 106 21.96 0.29 4.97
N SER A 107 21.21 0.57 3.90
CA SER A 107 20.15 -0.30 3.40
C SER A 107 20.43 -0.74 1.96
N GLY A 108 19.84 -1.85 1.55
CA GLY A 108 20.05 -2.43 0.22
C GLY A 108 21.35 -3.24 0.10
N GLU A 109 21.94 -3.16 -1.09
CA GLU A 109 23.11 -3.95 -1.50
C GLU A 109 24.20 -3.08 -2.08
N PHE A 110 25.44 -3.55 -1.98
CA PHE A 110 26.58 -2.90 -2.61
C PHE A 110 26.45 -2.92 -4.14
N THR A 111 26.60 -1.74 -4.76
CA THR A 111 26.83 -1.57 -6.20
C THR A 111 28.30 -1.38 -6.52
N GLU A 112 29.11 -1.04 -5.51
CA GLU A 112 30.57 -0.92 -5.59
C GLU A 112 31.16 -1.22 -4.21
N LEU A 113 32.30 -1.90 -4.19
CA LEU A 113 33.13 -2.12 -3.01
C LEU A 113 34.58 -2.25 -3.48
N ASP A 114 35.34 -1.17 -3.41
CA ASP A 114 36.77 -1.10 -3.72
C ASP A 114 37.52 -0.70 -2.45
N VAL A 115 38.48 -1.52 -2.06
CA VAL A 115 39.34 -1.28 -0.91
C VAL A 115 40.78 -1.53 -1.29
N SER A 116 41.61 -0.49 -1.15
CA SER A 116 43.04 -0.56 -1.44
C SER A 116 43.85 -0.44 -0.15
N GLY A 117 45.01 -1.11 -0.12
CA GLY A 117 45.87 -1.15 1.05
C GLY A 117 45.53 -2.30 2.02
N GLY A 118 46.09 -2.25 3.22
CA GLY A 118 45.91 -3.31 4.21
C GLY A 118 44.69 -3.05 5.10
N ALA A 119 43.49 -3.26 4.59
CA ALA A 119 42.25 -3.10 5.35
C ALA A 119 41.40 -4.39 5.41
N GLU A 120 40.72 -4.57 6.53
CA GLU A 120 39.73 -5.62 6.77
C GLU A 120 38.34 -5.00 6.61
N VAL A 121 37.49 -5.63 5.80
CA VAL A 121 36.08 -5.25 5.65
C VAL A 121 35.21 -6.28 6.35
N VAL A 122 34.28 -5.78 7.17
CA VAL A 122 33.29 -6.58 7.90
C VAL A 122 31.91 -6.05 7.54
N VAL A 123 31.04 -6.89 7.00
CA VAL A 123 29.64 -6.57 6.67
C VAL A 123 28.74 -7.43 7.54
N ASP A 124 27.84 -6.82 8.30
CA ASP A 124 26.91 -7.50 9.20
C ASP A 124 27.60 -8.46 10.21
N GLY A 125 28.85 -8.17 10.54
CA GLY A 125 29.69 -8.97 11.43
C GLY A 125 30.55 -10.04 10.74
N ASP A 126 30.33 -10.28 9.44
CA ASP A 126 31.08 -11.25 8.65
C ASP A 126 32.21 -10.59 7.84
N SER A 127 33.38 -11.22 7.82
CA SER A 127 34.52 -10.72 7.04
C SER A 127 34.29 -10.92 5.54
N VAL A 128 34.45 -9.85 4.78
CA VAL A 128 34.28 -9.80 3.33
C VAL A 128 35.64 -9.54 2.68
N ASP A 129 35.97 -10.31 1.65
CA ASP A 129 37.12 -10.06 0.78
C ASP A 129 36.69 -9.11 -0.36
N PRO A 130 37.15 -7.85 -0.39
CA PRO A 130 36.79 -6.89 -1.42
C PRO A 130 37.25 -7.31 -2.83
N ASP A 131 38.35 -8.06 -2.93
CA ASP A 131 38.88 -8.53 -4.22
C ASP A 131 38.01 -9.66 -4.82
N ALA A 132 37.18 -10.29 -4.01
CA ALA A 132 36.23 -11.33 -4.42
C ALA A 132 34.81 -10.78 -4.60
N PHE A 133 34.60 -9.46 -4.54
CA PHE A 133 33.29 -8.84 -4.76
C PHE A 133 33.02 -8.65 -6.27
N PRO A 134 31.83 -9.02 -6.78
CA PRO A 134 30.70 -9.64 -6.07
C PRO A 134 30.87 -11.14 -5.78
N GLN A 135 30.29 -11.62 -4.67
CA GLN A 135 30.59 -12.96 -4.13
C GLN A 135 29.75 -14.11 -4.70
N GLN A 136 28.52 -13.84 -5.14
CA GLN A 136 27.62 -14.89 -5.63
C GLN A 136 27.91 -15.16 -7.10
N THR A 137 27.85 -16.43 -7.54
CA THR A 137 28.11 -16.78 -8.94
C THR A 137 26.92 -17.52 -9.57
N LEU A 138 26.47 -17.01 -10.70
CA LEU A 138 25.50 -17.64 -11.60
C LEU A 138 26.22 -18.07 -12.89
N THR A 139 26.30 -19.38 -13.13
CA THR A 139 26.75 -19.92 -14.42
C THR A 139 25.54 -20.18 -15.31
N VAL A 140 25.48 -19.52 -16.47
CA VAL A 140 24.48 -19.77 -17.52
C VAL A 140 25.13 -20.52 -18.67
N ILE A 141 24.53 -21.65 -19.08
CA ILE A 141 25.02 -22.46 -20.19
C ILE A 141 23.96 -22.50 -21.28
N ALA A 142 24.23 -21.79 -22.37
CA ALA A 142 23.42 -21.74 -23.57
C ALA A 142 23.90 -22.77 -24.61
N PRO A 143 23.03 -23.67 -25.12
CA PRO A 143 23.40 -24.64 -26.16
C PRO A 143 23.61 -24.00 -27.55
N GLY A 144 23.24 -22.73 -27.71
CA GLY A 144 23.41 -21.92 -28.91
C GLY A 144 23.43 -20.44 -28.55
N HIS A 145 23.08 -19.58 -29.51
CA HIS A 145 22.91 -18.14 -29.25
C HIS A 145 21.59 -17.92 -28.52
N VAL A 146 21.65 -17.40 -27.30
CA VAL A 146 20.48 -17.12 -26.47
C VAL A 146 20.60 -15.69 -25.95
N ASP A 147 19.56 -14.90 -26.12
CA ASP A 147 19.48 -13.58 -25.51
C ASP A 147 19.11 -13.76 -24.03
N VAL A 148 19.86 -13.11 -23.15
CA VAL A 148 19.63 -13.10 -21.71
C VAL A 148 19.44 -11.68 -21.22
N ASP A 149 18.60 -11.52 -20.20
CA ASP A 149 18.44 -10.30 -19.43
C ASP A 149 18.41 -10.68 -17.95
N ILE A 150 19.40 -10.20 -17.20
CA ILE A 150 19.66 -10.62 -15.82
C ILE A 150 19.92 -9.38 -14.98
N SER A 151 19.23 -9.28 -13.84
CA SER A 151 19.51 -8.24 -12.85
C SER A 151 19.57 -8.79 -11.43
N ALA A 152 20.27 -8.08 -10.56
CA ALA A 152 20.35 -8.35 -9.12
C ALA A 152 19.96 -7.11 -8.29
N SER A 153 19.80 -7.29 -6.98
CA SER A 153 19.56 -6.20 -6.05
C SER A 153 20.82 -5.36 -5.78
N GLY A 154 22.01 -5.89 -6.07
CA GLY A 154 23.30 -5.19 -6.04
C GLY A 154 24.07 -5.24 -7.36
N ARG A 155 25.40 -5.07 -7.31
CA ARG A 155 26.29 -5.13 -8.49
C ARG A 155 26.15 -6.44 -9.25
N VAL A 156 26.19 -6.38 -10.58
CA VAL A 156 26.28 -7.54 -11.49
C VAL A 156 27.47 -7.37 -12.43
N GLU A 157 28.24 -8.44 -12.59
CA GLU A 157 29.35 -8.55 -13.53
C GLU A 157 29.22 -9.84 -14.32
N ALA A 158 29.60 -9.80 -15.60
CA ALA A 158 29.72 -10.99 -16.44
C ALA A 158 31.15 -11.10 -16.94
N ASP A 159 31.61 -12.34 -17.12
CA ASP A 159 32.91 -12.66 -17.75
C ASP A 159 32.91 -12.50 -19.28
N ASP A 160 31.72 -12.28 -19.86
CA ASP A 160 31.52 -11.99 -21.28
C ASP A 160 31.42 -10.47 -21.53
N ASP A 161 32.46 -9.91 -22.17
CA ASP A 161 32.54 -8.50 -22.54
C ASP A 161 31.54 -8.10 -23.65
N GLU A 162 30.86 -9.05 -24.31
CA GLU A 162 29.83 -8.77 -25.31
C GLU A 162 28.48 -8.40 -24.68
N LEU A 163 28.28 -8.66 -23.39
CA LEU A 163 27.06 -8.28 -22.69
C LEU A 163 27.03 -6.78 -22.37
N GLU A 164 25.91 -6.14 -22.71
CA GLU A 164 25.63 -4.76 -22.35
C GLU A 164 25.40 -4.67 -20.84
N LYS A 165 25.92 -3.60 -20.23
CA LYS A 165 25.69 -3.24 -18.83
C LYS A 165 24.93 -1.90 -18.77
N PRO A 166 23.59 -1.89 -18.91
CA PRO A 166 22.81 -0.65 -18.88
C PRO A 166 23.02 0.13 -17.58
N ASN A 167 23.22 -0.59 -16.47
CA ASN A 167 23.52 -0.04 -15.16
C ASN A 167 24.34 -1.05 -14.34
N ALA A 168 24.73 -0.69 -13.11
CA ALA A 168 25.55 -1.54 -12.24
C ALA A 168 24.88 -2.87 -11.84
N ARG A 169 23.56 -3.00 -11.98
CA ARG A 169 22.75 -4.11 -11.49
C ARG A 169 22.20 -5.02 -12.60
N THR A 170 22.48 -4.70 -13.87
CA THR A 170 21.84 -5.35 -15.02
C THR A 170 22.87 -5.71 -16.07
N VAL A 171 22.78 -6.93 -16.60
CA VAL A 171 23.49 -7.38 -17.79
C VAL A 171 22.47 -7.92 -18.79
N ARG A 172 22.63 -7.59 -20.06
CA ARG A 172 21.78 -8.13 -21.13
C ARG A 172 22.53 -8.29 -22.44
N GLY A 173 22.10 -9.24 -23.27
CA GLY A 173 22.69 -9.48 -24.58
C GLY A 173 22.69 -10.96 -24.96
N THR A 174 23.37 -11.30 -26.04
CA THR A 174 23.42 -12.67 -26.55
C THR A 174 24.62 -13.42 -25.98
N ILE A 175 24.39 -14.56 -25.34
CA ILE A 175 25.45 -15.49 -24.92
C ILE A 175 25.52 -16.71 -25.86
N ASN A 176 26.69 -17.36 -25.92
CA ASN A 176 26.88 -18.63 -26.64
C ASN A 176 27.86 -19.54 -25.89
N GLY A 177 27.34 -20.61 -25.29
CA GLY A 177 28.12 -21.51 -24.45
C GLY A 177 27.98 -21.14 -22.97
N ARG A 178 29.10 -21.18 -22.23
CA ARG A 178 29.13 -20.93 -20.80
C ARG A 178 29.50 -19.46 -20.55
N THR A 179 28.69 -18.78 -19.74
CA THR A 179 28.95 -17.43 -19.22
C THR A 179 28.82 -17.49 -17.70
N ASP A 180 29.82 -16.97 -16.99
CA ASP A 180 29.82 -16.84 -15.54
C ASP A 180 29.48 -15.39 -15.15
N ILE A 181 28.48 -15.23 -14.29
CA ILE A 181 27.96 -13.94 -13.85
C ILE A 181 28.15 -13.85 -12.33
N SER A 182 28.90 -12.86 -11.87
CA SER A 182 29.05 -12.56 -10.46
C SER A 182 28.07 -11.48 -10.04
N TYR A 183 27.41 -11.63 -8.89
CA TYR A 183 26.47 -10.62 -8.40
C TYR A 183 26.48 -10.44 -6.87
N ALA A 184 25.98 -9.28 -6.42
CA ALA A 184 25.77 -8.94 -5.02
C ALA A 184 24.27 -8.93 -4.70
N GLY A 185 23.92 -9.34 -3.47
CA GLY A 185 22.54 -9.50 -3.04
C GLY A 185 21.88 -10.73 -3.65
N GLU A 186 20.66 -10.55 -4.15
CA GLU A 186 19.84 -11.60 -4.77
C GLU A 186 19.52 -11.27 -6.22
N LEU A 187 19.26 -12.29 -7.03
CA LEU A 187 18.76 -12.09 -8.39
C LEU A 187 17.34 -11.53 -8.32
N THR A 188 17.08 -10.49 -9.11
CA THR A 188 15.79 -9.80 -9.16
C THR A 188 15.09 -10.01 -10.49
N TYR A 189 15.82 -10.41 -11.52
CA TYR A 189 15.24 -10.75 -12.82
C TYR A 189 16.15 -11.72 -13.55
N PHE A 190 15.54 -12.67 -14.24
CA PHE A 190 16.21 -13.62 -15.11
C PHE A 190 15.26 -13.97 -16.25
N ASP A 191 15.63 -13.61 -17.47
CA ASP A 191 14.93 -14.00 -18.69
C ASP A 191 15.94 -14.52 -19.71
N ALA A 192 15.54 -15.56 -20.44
CA ALA A 192 16.33 -16.18 -21.48
C ALA A 192 15.43 -16.54 -22.66
N SER A 193 15.81 -16.13 -23.87
CA SER A 193 14.97 -16.30 -25.07
C SER A 193 14.78 -17.76 -25.51
N ASP A 194 15.58 -18.69 -24.98
CA ASP A 194 15.56 -20.12 -25.29
C ASP A 194 16.07 -20.92 -24.07
N GLN A 195 16.02 -22.25 -24.16
CA GLN A 195 16.43 -23.14 -23.08
C GLN A 195 17.90 -22.96 -22.69
N VAL A 196 18.13 -22.71 -21.40
CA VAL A 196 19.46 -22.62 -20.78
C VAL A 196 19.58 -23.60 -19.61
N TRP A 197 20.81 -23.93 -19.22
CA TRP A 197 21.07 -24.56 -17.93
C TRP A 197 21.69 -23.55 -16.98
N VAL A 198 21.16 -23.49 -15.77
CA VAL A 198 21.60 -22.55 -14.75
C VAL A 198 22.29 -23.30 -13.61
N ARG A 199 23.38 -22.73 -13.10
CA ARG A 199 23.97 -23.15 -11.82
C ARG A 199 24.21 -21.93 -10.95
N ARG A 200 23.75 -21.97 -9.69
CA ARG A 200 24.04 -20.95 -8.68
C ARG A 200 24.95 -21.57 -7.63
N ASP A 201 26.13 -21.00 -7.43
CA ASP A 201 27.15 -21.51 -6.49
C ASP A 201 27.38 -23.03 -6.63
N ASP A 202 27.62 -23.46 -7.88
CA ASP A 202 27.76 -24.86 -8.30
C ASP A 202 26.51 -25.76 -8.20
N GLN A 203 25.41 -25.32 -7.60
CA GLN A 203 24.15 -26.06 -7.57
C GLN A 203 23.39 -25.89 -8.89
N LYS A 204 23.03 -26.99 -9.54
CA LYS A 204 22.17 -26.97 -10.74
C LYS A 204 20.75 -26.57 -10.32
N LEU A 205 20.18 -25.59 -11.03
CA LEU A 205 18.81 -25.11 -10.88
C LEU A 205 18.07 -25.24 -12.22
N GLU A 206 16.75 -25.33 -12.18
CA GLU A 206 15.96 -24.98 -13.35
C GLU A 206 15.95 -23.45 -13.50
N PRO A 207 15.80 -22.90 -14.71
CA PRO A 207 15.82 -21.45 -14.94
C PRO A 207 14.83 -20.66 -14.07
N ASP A 208 13.63 -21.20 -13.88
CA ASP A 208 12.57 -20.57 -13.06
C ASP A 208 12.94 -20.55 -11.57
N ASP A 209 13.79 -21.48 -11.11
CA ASP A 209 14.30 -21.55 -9.74
C ASP A 209 15.54 -20.66 -9.51
N ALA A 210 16.01 -19.94 -10.53
CA ALA A 210 17.17 -19.07 -10.42
C ALA A 210 16.89 -17.89 -9.47
N LEU A 211 15.66 -17.39 -9.48
CA LEU A 211 15.21 -16.31 -8.61
C LEU A 211 14.95 -16.81 -7.18
N PRO A 212 15.14 -15.95 -6.17
CA PRO A 212 14.68 -16.25 -4.82
C PRO A 212 13.15 -16.38 -4.78
N ALA A 213 12.63 -17.14 -3.81
CA ALA A 213 11.19 -17.29 -3.65
C ALA A 213 10.52 -15.94 -3.37
N SER A 214 9.49 -15.61 -4.15
CA SER A 214 8.69 -14.38 -4.04
C SER A 214 7.30 -14.62 -3.46
N LEU A 215 7.04 -15.81 -2.92
CA LEU A 215 5.77 -16.20 -2.31
C LEU A 215 5.85 -16.03 -0.77
N PRO A 216 5.37 -14.90 -0.21
CA PRO A 216 5.52 -14.60 1.20
C PRO A 216 4.55 -15.36 2.11
N GLY A 217 3.40 -15.74 1.56
CA GLY A 217 2.35 -16.46 2.26
C GLY A 217 2.66 -17.94 2.37
N GLU A 218 2.20 -18.54 3.46
CA GLU A 218 2.09 -19.99 3.61
C GLU A 218 0.67 -20.37 3.99
N MET A 219 0.13 -21.39 3.34
CA MET A 219 -1.10 -22.04 3.76
C MET A 219 -0.82 -23.47 4.21
N GLU A 220 -1.52 -23.91 5.26
CA GLU A 220 -1.53 -25.28 5.73
C GLU A 220 -2.94 -25.86 5.65
N ILE A 221 -3.09 -26.95 4.92
CA ILE A 221 -4.34 -27.68 4.70
C ILE A 221 -4.33 -28.95 5.55
N SER A 222 -5.10 -28.98 6.64
CA SER A 222 -5.20 -30.12 7.55
C SER A 222 -6.62 -30.70 7.60
N GLY A 223 -6.75 -32.01 7.84
CA GLY A 223 -8.08 -32.66 7.85
C GLY A 223 -8.07 -34.19 7.75
N ASP A 224 -9.19 -34.74 7.29
CA ASP A 224 -9.51 -36.17 7.32
C ASP A 224 -9.30 -36.93 6.00
N GLY A 225 -8.48 -36.40 5.08
CA GLY A 225 -8.16 -37.06 3.81
C GLY A 225 -9.01 -36.62 2.63
N ARG A 226 -9.71 -35.49 2.75
CA ARG A 226 -10.63 -34.94 1.75
C ARG A 226 -9.95 -33.94 0.85
N GLY A 227 -10.35 -33.93 -0.42
CA GLY A 227 -9.87 -32.97 -1.42
C GLY A 227 -10.38 -31.55 -1.15
N VAL A 228 -9.52 -30.58 -1.43
CA VAL A 228 -9.82 -29.15 -1.38
C VAL A 228 -9.09 -28.43 -2.50
N THR A 229 -9.71 -27.38 -2.99
CA THR A 229 -9.11 -26.41 -3.90
C THR A 229 -9.11 -25.06 -3.21
N VAL A 230 -7.97 -24.37 -3.20
CA VAL A 230 -7.79 -23.02 -2.64
C VAL A 230 -7.35 -22.12 -3.78
N GLU A 231 -8.12 -21.08 -4.07
CA GLU A 231 -7.80 -20.06 -5.07
C GLU A 231 -7.19 -18.85 -4.36
N VAL A 232 -6.04 -18.40 -4.85
CA VAL A 232 -5.40 -17.15 -4.41
C VAL A 232 -5.39 -16.12 -5.53
N SER A 233 -5.30 -14.84 -5.18
CA SER A 233 -5.28 -13.73 -6.13
C SER A 233 -3.96 -13.62 -6.92
N GLY A 234 -2.89 -14.27 -6.44
CA GLY A 234 -1.57 -14.25 -7.06
C GLY A 234 -1.04 -15.64 -7.42
N ASP A 235 0.29 -15.75 -7.49
CA ASP A 235 0.96 -17.03 -7.75
C ASP A 235 0.92 -17.94 -6.51
N ALA A 236 0.96 -19.26 -6.74
CA ALA A 236 1.12 -20.25 -5.70
C ALA A 236 2.09 -21.35 -6.13
N ASP A 237 2.69 -22.02 -5.15
CA ASP A 237 3.59 -23.15 -5.37
C ASP A 237 3.51 -24.16 -4.22
N SER A 238 3.81 -25.43 -4.52
CA SER A 238 3.91 -26.48 -3.50
C SER A 238 4.81 -27.62 -3.93
N ASP A 239 5.82 -27.89 -3.09
CA ASP A 239 6.64 -29.09 -3.15
C ASP A 239 5.95 -30.35 -2.58
N HIS A 240 4.75 -30.20 -2.04
CA HIS A 240 4.10 -31.28 -1.32
C HIS A 240 3.49 -32.31 -2.30
N ALA A 241 3.85 -33.58 -2.16
CA ALA A 241 3.44 -34.66 -3.08
C ALA A 241 1.91 -34.92 -3.17
N HIS A 242 1.12 -34.23 -2.36
CA HIS A 242 -0.36 -34.31 -2.33
C HIS A 242 -1.03 -32.99 -2.69
N ALA A 243 -0.28 -32.01 -3.15
CA ALA A 243 -0.77 -30.76 -3.71
C ALA A 243 -0.37 -30.68 -5.19
N SER A 244 -1.20 -30.00 -5.97
CA SER A 244 -0.90 -29.57 -7.33
C SER A 244 -1.34 -28.13 -7.46
N VAL A 245 -0.51 -27.32 -8.12
CA VAL A 245 -0.81 -25.90 -8.35
C VAL A 245 -0.98 -25.64 -9.84
N GLU A 246 -2.02 -24.90 -10.20
CA GLU A 246 -2.33 -24.46 -11.56
C GLU A 246 -2.96 -23.07 -11.47
N ASP A 247 -2.34 -22.06 -12.09
CA ASP A 247 -2.86 -20.68 -12.19
C ASP A 247 -3.40 -20.09 -10.87
N GLY A 248 -2.58 -20.05 -9.81
CA GLY A 248 -3.00 -19.56 -8.49
C GLY A 248 -3.98 -20.47 -7.73
N SER A 249 -4.31 -21.64 -8.28
CA SER A 249 -5.19 -22.63 -7.64
C SER A 249 -4.41 -23.80 -7.05
N VAL A 250 -4.48 -23.97 -5.73
CA VAL A 250 -3.87 -25.08 -4.99
C VAL A 250 -4.92 -26.17 -4.77
N SER A 251 -4.80 -27.29 -5.49
CA SER A 251 -5.62 -28.48 -5.27
C SER A 251 -4.86 -29.51 -4.45
N ALA A 252 -5.38 -29.90 -3.29
CA ALA A 252 -4.70 -30.81 -2.37
C ALA A 252 -5.65 -31.76 -1.63
N TYR A 253 -5.09 -32.84 -1.08
CA TYR A 253 -5.78 -33.64 -0.06
C TYR A 253 -5.34 -33.20 1.34
N SER A 254 -6.32 -32.91 2.20
CA SER A 254 -6.07 -32.63 3.61
C SER A 254 -5.47 -33.84 4.31
N THR A 255 -4.40 -33.65 5.10
CA THR A 255 -3.81 -34.73 5.89
C THR A 255 -3.81 -34.38 7.37
N GLN A 256 -3.66 -35.39 8.24
CA GLN A 256 -3.51 -35.14 9.69
C GLN A 256 -2.22 -34.39 10.05
N ARG A 257 -1.26 -34.31 9.12
CA ARG A 257 0.02 -33.61 9.30
C ARG A 257 0.08 -32.25 8.61
N GLY A 258 -1.02 -31.83 7.95
CA GLY A 258 -1.01 -30.68 7.05
C GLY A 258 -0.48 -31.04 5.67
N THR A 259 -0.93 -30.30 4.67
CA THR A 259 -0.32 -30.17 3.35
C THR A 259 -0.02 -28.68 3.19
N THR A 260 1.22 -28.30 2.95
CA THR A 260 1.62 -26.90 2.85
C THR A 260 1.74 -26.45 1.40
N ALA A 261 1.39 -25.19 1.15
CA ALA A 261 1.66 -24.49 -0.10
C ALA A 261 2.06 -23.05 0.21
N ARG A 262 2.90 -22.47 -0.63
CA ARG A 262 3.28 -21.06 -0.55
C ARG A 262 2.46 -20.29 -1.56
N TYR A 263 2.17 -19.04 -1.27
CA TYR A 263 1.39 -18.20 -2.15
C TYR A 263 1.77 -16.73 -2.02
N ASP A 264 1.37 -15.97 -3.02
CA ASP A 264 1.39 -14.51 -3.05
C ASP A 264 -0.04 -13.98 -3.21
N GLY A 265 -0.27 -12.73 -2.82
CA GLY A 265 -1.62 -12.17 -2.77
C GLY A 265 -2.43 -12.69 -1.58
N ARG A 266 -3.74 -12.93 -1.80
CA ARG A 266 -4.69 -13.32 -0.76
C ARG A 266 -5.46 -14.57 -1.16
N VAL A 267 -5.97 -15.29 -0.16
CA VAL A 267 -6.91 -16.39 -0.41
C VAL A 267 -8.28 -15.80 -0.70
N GLU A 268 -8.80 -16.12 -1.88
CA GLU A 268 -10.10 -15.61 -2.36
C GLU A 268 -11.20 -16.63 -2.14
N ARG A 269 -10.90 -17.91 -2.41
CA ARG A 269 -11.90 -18.97 -2.38
C ARG A 269 -11.33 -20.30 -1.94
N ILE A 270 -12.13 -21.04 -1.17
CA ILE A 270 -11.85 -22.41 -0.77
C ILE A 270 -13.04 -23.28 -1.16
N GLU A 271 -12.80 -24.33 -1.92
CA GLU A 271 -13.80 -25.32 -2.31
C GLU A 271 -13.44 -26.71 -1.79
N HIS A 272 -14.27 -27.23 -0.89
CA HIS A 272 -14.14 -28.60 -0.40
C HIS A 272 -14.81 -29.57 -1.38
N GLU A 273 -14.27 -30.80 -1.53
CA GLU A 273 -14.73 -31.84 -2.48
C GLU A 273 -16.23 -32.20 -2.43
N SER A 274 -16.94 -31.75 -1.40
CA SER A 274 -18.38 -31.90 -1.29
C SER A 274 -19.21 -30.83 -2.01
N GLY A 275 -18.56 -29.84 -2.64
CA GLY A 275 -19.18 -28.63 -3.18
C GLY A 275 -19.56 -27.60 -2.10
N ALA A 276 -18.90 -27.65 -0.94
CA ALA A 276 -19.04 -26.59 0.07
C ALA A 276 -17.96 -25.55 -0.21
N THR A 277 -18.33 -24.27 -0.25
CA THR A 277 -17.40 -23.19 -0.59
C THR A 277 -17.33 -22.14 0.51
N VAL A 278 -16.17 -21.51 0.63
CA VAL A 278 -15.97 -20.29 1.38
C VAL A 278 -15.30 -19.29 0.46
N GLU A 279 -15.88 -18.12 0.32
CA GLU A 279 -15.31 -17.00 -0.42
C GLU A 279 -14.98 -15.89 0.57
N ILE A 280 -13.72 -15.45 0.60
CA ILE A 280 -13.29 -14.28 1.36
C ILE A 280 -13.46 -13.12 0.40
N VAL A 281 -14.35 -12.18 0.73
CA VAL A 281 -14.69 -11.03 -0.10
C VAL A 281 -14.19 -9.78 0.62
N PRO A 282 -12.93 -9.34 0.37
CA PRO A 282 -12.35 -8.17 1.01
C PRO A 282 -13.19 -6.91 0.82
N GLU A 283 -13.83 -6.78 -0.35
CA GLU A 283 -14.66 -5.64 -0.74
C GLU A 283 -15.76 -5.31 0.25
N SER A 284 -16.42 -6.36 0.73
CA SER A 284 -17.51 -6.24 1.70
C SER A 284 -17.06 -6.62 3.11
N LYS A 285 -15.77 -6.92 3.31
CA LYS A 285 -15.20 -7.51 4.53
C LYS A 285 -16.06 -8.66 5.04
N ARG A 286 -16.44 -9.57 4.12
CA ARG A 286 -17.29 -10.73 4.43
C ARG A 286 -16.61 -12.03 4.06
N VAL A 287 -16.87 -13.04 4.87
CA VAL A 287 -16.67 -14.44 4.51
C VAL A 287 -18.03 -15.01 4.12
N VAL A 288 -18.15 -15.49 2.90
CA VAL A 288 -19.38 -16.05 2.33
C VAL A 288 -19.29 -17.57 2.33
N CYS A 289 -19.99 -18.21 3.25
CA CYS A 289 -20.00 -19.66 3.42
C CYS A 289 -21.22 -20.26 2.71
N THR A 290 -21.01 -21.13 1.71
CA THR A 290 -22.11 -21.76 0.96
C THR A 290 -22.08 -23.28 1.13
N ALA A 291 -23.20 -23.84 1.60
CA ALA A 291 -23.36 -25.28 1.74
C ALA A 291 -23.97 -25.90 0.46
N PRO A 292 -23.57 -27.13 0.09
CA PRO A 292 -24.13 -27.82 -1.06
C PRO A 292 -25.62 -28.14 -0.90
N GLU A 293 -26.35 -28.30 -2.01
CA GLU A 293 -27.81 -28.47 -2.04
C GLU A 293 -28.37 -29.64 -1.21
N ASN A 294 -27.53 -30.62 -0.87
CA ASN A 294 -27.98 -31.90 -0.30
C ASN A 294 -27.62 -32.11 1.17
N ARG A 295 -26.86 -31.20 1.81
CA ARG A 295 -26.47 -31.34 3.22
C ARG A 295 -26.08 -30.00 3.84
N SER A 296 -26.36 -29.86 5.14
CA SER A 296 -25.80 -28.78 5.94
C SER A 296 -24.31 -28.98 6.17
N VAL A 297 -23.57 -27.89 6.30
CA VAL A 297 -22.12 -27.89 6.55
C VAL A 297 -21.80 -26.92 7.67
N GLU A 298 -20.92 -27.33 8.57
CA GLU A 298 -20.36 -26.47 9.62
C GLU A 298 -19.12 -25.77 9.06
N PHE A 299 -19.05 -24.46 9.24
CA PHE A 299 -17.94 -23.61 8.87
C PHE A 299 -17.38 -22.95 10.12
N SER A 300 -16.06 -22.81 10.20
CA SER A 300 -15.39 -22.02 11.25
C SER A 300 -14.45 -21.02 10.61
N THR A 301 -14.31 -19.83 11.18
CA THR A 301 -13.36 -18.83 10.67
C THR A 301 -12.53 -18.25 11.81
N GLU A 302 -11.30 -17.82 11.51
CA GLU A 302 -10.45 -17.06 12.44
C GLU A 302 -9.88 -15.83 11.74
N SER A 303 -9.67 -14.75 12.48
CA SER A 303 -9.06 -13.52 11.98
C SER A 303 -8.09 -12.93 13.01
N THR A 304 -7.25 -12.00 12.56
CA THR A 304 -6.31 -11.29 13.43
C THR A 304 -7.01 -10.42 14.48
N GLU A 305 -8.21 -9.92 14.18
CA GLU A 305 -9.00 -9.08 15.09
C GLU A 305 -10.28 -9.77 15.57
N ALA A 306 -11.36 -9.71 14.78
CA ALA A 306 -12.67 -10.24 15.16
C ALA A 306 -13.60 -10.48 13.95
N PHE A 307 -14.77 -11.05 14.21
CA PHE A 307 -15.92 -11.17 13.32
C PHE A 307 -17.16 -10.60 13.98
N ILE A 308 -18.12 -10.12 13.19
CA ILE A 308 -19.49 -9.87 13.62
C ILE A 308 -20.40 -10.92 12.97
N TYR A 309 -21.11 -11.67 13.81
CA TYR A 309 -22.10 -12.66 13.42
C TYR A 309 -23.25 -12.64 14.41
N GLU A 310 -24.50 -12.72 13.93
CA GLU A 310 -25.71 -12.62 14.78
C GLU A 310 -25.65 -11.42 15.77
N GLU A 311 -25.11 -10.28 15.32
CA GLU A 311 -24.94 -9.05 16.12
C GLU A 311 -23.95 -9.16 17.29
N GLU A 312 -23.25 -10.28 17.44
CA GLU A 312 -22.23 -10.50 18.45
C GLU A 312 -20.82 -10.44 17.84
N VAL A 313 -19.86 -9.96 18.64
CA VAL A 313 -18.44 -9.94 18.27
C VAL A 313 -17.82 -11.27 18.67
N HIS A 314 -17.37 -12.04 17.67
CA HIS A 314 -16.71 -13.33 17.87
C HIS A 314 -15.25 -13.25 17.43
N LYS A 315 -14.38 -13.98 18.13
CA LYS A 315 -13.01 -14.17 17.62
C LYS A 315 -12.99 -15.26 16.54
N ASN A 316 -13.66 -16.38 16.82
CA ASN A 316 -13.65 -17.57 15.97
C ASN A 316 -15.09 -18.11 15.82
N PRO A 317 -15.98 -17.46 15.02
CA PRO A 317 -17.35 -17.92 14.90
C PRO A 317 -17.41 -19.30 14.22
N THR A 318 -18.38 -20.11 14.64
CA THR A 318 -18.71 -21.38 13.99
C THR A 318 -20.17 -21.35 13.58
N VAL A 319 -20.44 -21.57 12.29
CA VAL A 319 -21.76 -21.41 11.69
C VAL A 319 -22.15 -22.71 10.98
N THR A 320 -23.36 -23.19 11.23
CA THR A 320 -23.93 -24.30 10.46
C THR A 320 -24.86 -23.76 9.40
N VAL A 321 -24.46 -23.87 8.14
CA VAL A 321 -25.26 -23.42 6.98
C VAL A 321 -26.12 -24.58 6.49
N ALA A 322 -27.42 -24.36 6.28
CA ALA A 322 -28.31 -25.41 5.82
C ALA A 322 -28.07 -25.75 4.34
N ALA A 323 -28.59 -26.90 3.90
CA ALA A 323 -28.37 -27.39 2.54
C ALA A 323 -28.87 -26.41 1.47
N GLY A 324 -27.98 -25.99 0.57
CA GLY A 324 -28.28 -25.03 -0.50
C GLY A 324 -28.43 -23.59 -0.04
N GLU A 325 -28.08 -23.29 1.22
CA GLU A 325 -28.09 -21.93 1.75
C GLU A 325 -26.67 -21.33 1.77
N THR A 326 -26.62 -20.01 1.92
CA THR A 326 -25.39 -19.21 2.01
C THR A 326 -25.48 -18.33 3.23
N GLU A 327 -24.43 -18.30 4.04
CA GLU A 327 -24.28 -17.38 5.16
C GLU A 327 -23.14 -16.39 4.91
N ARG A 328 -23.27 -15.20 5.49
CA ARG A 328 -22.30 -14.11 5.36
C ARG A 328 -21.84 -13.66 6.73
N ILE A 329 -20.54 -13.71 6.98
CA ILE A 329 -19.92 -13.36 8.25
C ILE A 329 -19.04 -12.14 8.02
N GLN A 330 -19.30 -11.02 8.71
CA GLN A 330 -18.44 -9.84 8.59
C GLN A 330 -17.17 -10.04 9.41
N TYR A 331 -16.01 -9.64 8.88
CA TYR A 331 -14.71 -9.79 9.55
C TYR A 331 -13.96 -8.46 9.68
N PHE A 332 -13.04 -8.43 10.64
CA PHE A 332 -12.09 -7.35 10.93
C PHE A 332 -10.69 -7.94 10.97
N GLY A 333 -9.70 -7.15 10.55
CA GLY A 333 -8.35 -7.63 10.30
C GLY A 333 -8.28 -8.55 9.07
N ASP A 334 -7.38 -9.54 9.12
CA ASP A 334 -7.17 -10.52 8.07
C ASP A 334 -7.71 -11.89 8.50
N VAL A 335 -8.35 -12.61 7.58
CA VAL A 335 -8.80 -13.98 7.84
C VAL A 335 -7.58 -14.89 7.83
N THR A 336 -7.29 -15.54 8.95
CA THR A 336 -6.11 -16.40 9.15
C THR A 336 -6.43 -17.88 9.11
N SER A 337 -7.72 -18.25 9.18
CA SER A 337 -8.12 -19.65 9.08
C SER A 337 -9.57 -19.79 8.65
N VAL A 338 -9.84 -20.83 7.86
CA VAL A 338 -11.17 -21.27 7.45
C VAL A 338 -11.29 -22.77 7.63
N GLY A 339 -12.32 -23.21 8.33
CA GLY A 339 -12.71 -24.61 8.48
C GLY A 339 -13.97 -24.94 7.70
N ILE A 340 -13.97 -26.08 7.02
CA ILE A 340 -15.15 -26.66 6.35
C ILE A 340 -15.31 -28.09 6.87
N ALA A 341 -16.32 -28.31 7.70
CA ALA A 341 -16.53 -29.55 8.46
C ALA A 341 -15.32 -29.95 9.33
N ARG A 342 -14.51 -30.93 8.91
CA ARG A 342 -13.33 -31.41 9.65
C ARG A 342 -12.00 -31.01 9.00
N MET A 343 -12.08 -30.25 7.92
CA MET A 343 -10.92 -29.69 7.24
C MET A 343 -10.70 -28.27 7.74
N THR A 344 -9.45 -27.88 7.88
CA THR A 344 -9.02 -26.51 8.18
C THR A 344 -7.94 -26.11 7.19
N VAL A 345 -8.08 -24.90 6.63
CA VAL A 345 -7.04 -24.21 5.89
C VAL A 345 -6.63 -23.01 6.73
N SER A 346 -5.41 -23.01 7.24
CA SER A 346 -4.81 -21.85 7.91
C SER A 346 -3.87 -21.13 6.96
N PHE A 347 -3.81 -19.81 7.07
CA PHE A 347 -2.99 -18.96 6.22
C PHE A 347 -2.18 -18.00 7.08
N ASP A 348 -0.92 -17.85 6.72
CA ASP A 348 0.01 -16.87 7.26
C ASP A 348 0.60 -16.07 6.09
N TYR A 349 0.06 -14.87 5.86
CA TYR A 349 0.45 -13.96 4.77
C TYR A 349 1.89 -13.43 4.93
N MET A 350 2.48 -13.56 6.13
CA MET A 350 3.80 -13.03 6.49
C MET A 350 4.76 -14.15 6.90
N ALA A 351 4.47 -15.41 6.57
CA ALA A 351 5.28 -16.56 6.98
C ALA A 351 6.75 -16.41 6.57
N TYR A 352 7.00 -15.75 5.42
CA TYR A 352 8.31 -15.57 4.85
C TYR A 352 8.60 -14.10 4.51
N GLU A 353 9.00 -13.33 5.52
CA GLU A 353 9.34 -11.90 5.38
C GLU A 353 10.37 -11.62 4.28
N SER A 354 11.40 -12.46 4.15
CA SER A 354 12.42 -12.29 3.10
C SER A 354 11.81 -12.37 1.68
N ALA A 355 10.82 -13.24 1.48
CA ALA A 355 10.14 -13.39 0.19
C ALA A 355 9.31 -12.16 -0.17
N GLN A 356 8.86 -11.35 0.81
CA GLN A 356 8.21 -10.07 0.51
C GLN A 356 9.18 -9.05 -0.06
N SER A 357 10.38 -9.00 0.50
CA SER A 357 11.45 -8.16 -0.03
C SER A 357 11.85 -8.62 -1.43
N SER A 358 11.99 -9.92 -1.65
CA SER A 358 12.25 -10.49 -2.98
C SER A 358 11.13 -10.20 -3.98
N ALA A 359 9.86 -10.33 -3.59
CA ALA A 359 8.72 -10.00 -4.45
C ALA A 359 8.72 -8.53 -4.88
N ARG A 360 8.98 -7.61 -3.94
CA ARG A 360 9.11 -6.17 -4.26
C ARG A 360 10.26 -5.90 -5.22
N LEU A 361 11.42 -6.47 -4.97
CA LEU A 361 12.61 -6.29 -5.80
C LEU A 361 12.43 -6.88 -7.21
N GLN A 362 11.79 -8.04 -7.33
CA GLN A 362 11.49 -8.67 -8.62
C GLN A 362 10.45 -7.88 -9.40
N MET A 363 9.38 -7.41 -8.75
CA MET A 363 8.40 -6.55 -9.40
C MET A 363 9.03 -5.22 -9.86
N ALA A 364 9.83 -4.58 -9.01
CA ALA A 364 10.56 -3.36 -9.38
C ALA A 364 11.49 -3.58 -10.59
N ALA A 365 12.22 -4.69 -10.62
CA ALA A 365 13.08 -5.04 -11.75
C ALA A 365 12.29 -5.19 -13.07
N LYS A 366 11.07 -5.74 -13.04
CA LYS A 366 10.18 -5.76 -14.23
C LYS A 366 9.83 -4.34 -14.70
N PHE A 367 9.50 -3.45 -13.76
CA PHE A 367 9.15 -2.06 -14.06
C PHE A 367 10.33 -1.23 -14.58
N GLU A 368 11.54 -1.50 -14.12
CA GLU A 368 12.76 -0.84 -14.60
C GLU A 368 13.05 -1.08 -16.09
N ARG A 369 12.40 -2.08 -16.71
CA ARG A 369 12.53 -2.39 -18.15
C ARG A 369 11.53 -1.65 -19.04
N LEU A 370 10.63 -0.86 -18.44
CA LEU A 370 9.63 -0.09 -19.17
C LEU A 370 10.23 1.24 -19.65
N ASP A 371 9.99 1.62 -20.91
CA ASP A 371 10.38 2.94 -21.44
C ASP A 371 9.88 4.11 -20.57
N ALA A 372 8.70 3.96 -19.95
CA ALA A 372 8.14 4.95 -19.04
C ALA A 372 8.99 5.13 -17.78
N TYR A 373 9.56 4.05 -17.25
CA TYR A 373 10.47 4.12 -16.11
C TYR A 373 11.72 4.88 -16.49
N ASP A 374 12.39 4.52 -17.60
CA ASP A 374 13.60 5.20 -18.06
C ASP A 374 13.37 6.71 -18.25
N GLN A 375 12.23 7.07 -18.83
CA GLN A 375 11.86 8.47 -19.00
C GLN A 375 11.68 9.20 -17.67
N LEU A 376 10.93 8.62 -16.73
CA LEU A 376 10.71 9.23 -15.41
C LEU A 376 12.02 9.30 -14.62
N ALA A 377 12.81 8.22 -14.63
CA ALA A 377 14.09 8.11 -13.97
C ALA A 377 15.12 9.10 -14.52
N SER A 378 15.08 9.42 -15.81
CA SER A 378 15.95 10.45 -16.40
C SER A 378 15.59 11.88 -15.97
N ALA A 379 14.39 12.08 -15.42
CA ALA A 379 13.86 13.38 -15.03
C ALA A 379 13.79 13.59 -13.51
N VAL A 380 14.30 12.65 -12.70
CA VAL A 380 14.32 12.82 -11.24
C VAL A 380 15.40 13.80 -10.80
N GLU A 381 15.10 14.58 -9.76
CA GLU A 381 16.03 15.50 -9.09
C GLU A 381 16.55 14.85 -7.78
N GLY A 382 17.20 13.70 -7.91
CA GLY A 382 17.79 12.93 -6.81
C GLY A 382 18.22 11.54 -7.26
N ARG A 383 18.46 10.64 -6.30
CA ARG A 383 18.80 9.23 -6.56
C ARG A 383 17.61 8.33 -6.29
N ILE A 384 17.33 7.41 -7.21
CA ILE A 384 16.30 6.38 -7.02
C ILE A 384 16.84 5.29 -6.11
N ARG A 385 16.08 4.92 -5.08
CA ARG A 385 16.39 3.76 -4.23
C ARG A 385 15.92 2.48 -4.91
N HIS A 386 16.78 1.47 -4.90
CA HIS A 386 16.51 0.14 -5.45
C HIS A 386 16.60 -0.97 -4.39
N ASP A 387 16.62 -0.59 -3.11
CA ASP A 387 16.49 -1.51 -2.00
C ASP A 387 15.01 -1.78 -1.66
N ALA A 388 14.71 -2.92 -1.02
CA ALA A 388 13.34 -3.31 -0.73
C ALA A 388 12.55 -2.26 0.08
N ASP A 389 13.20 -1.50 0.97
CA ASP A 389 12.54 -0.48 1.80
C ASP A 389 12.31 0.85 1.06
N GLY A 390 13.07 1.04 -0.01
CA GLY A 390 12.85 2.07 -1.03
C GLY A 390 11.69 1.74 -1.97
N LEU A 391 11.14 0.53 -1.91
CA LEU A 391 10.11 0.05 -2.82
C LEU A 391 8.77 -0.16 -2.11
N TYR A 392 7.72 0.30 -2.77
CA TYR A 392 6.34 0.01 -2.42
C TYR A 392 5.63 -0.49 -3.67
N THR A 393 4.97 -1.65 -3.58
CA THR A 393 4.33 -2.29 -4.72
C THR A 393 2.88 -2.60 -4.44
N ILE A 394 2.04 -2.42 -5.44
CA ILE A 394 0.61 -2.72 -5.41
C ILE A 394 0.30 -3.60 -6.61
N THR A 395 -0.42 -4.68 -6.40
CA THR A 395 -1.16 -5.40 -7.45
C THR A 395 -2.64 -5.20 -7.16
N SER A 396 -3.41 -4.79 -8.16
CA SER A 396 -4.85 -4.64 -8.05
C SER A 396 -5.53 -5.52 -9.07
N ASP A 397 -6.30 -6.50 -8.61
CA ASP A 397 -6.87 -7.55 -9.47
C ASP A 397 -8.30 -7.25 -9.93
N THR A 398 -8.73 -5.98 -9.80
CA THR A 398 -10.12 -5.59 -10.01
C THR A 398 -10.66 -6.06 -11.37
N ALA A 399 -11.88 -6.62 -11.35
CA ALA A 399 -12.48 -7.43 -12.41
C ALA A 399 -12.55 -6.81 -13.83
N THR A 400 -12.26 -5.53 -14.01
CA THR A 400 -12.31 -4.88 -15.34
C THR A 400 -10.95 -4.55 -15.94
N ASP A 401 -9.92 -4.28 -15.13
CA ASP A 401 -8.59 -3.87 -15.61
C ASP A 401 -7.56 -4.07 -14.48
N PRO A 402 -7.01 -5.28 -14.31
CA PRO A 402 -6.01 -5.52 -13.28
C PRO A 402 -4.75 -4.69 -13.58
N VAL A 403 -4.15 -4.10 -12.55
CA VAL A 403 -2.98 -3.23 -12.67
C VAL A 403 -1.93 -3.54 -11.62
N ASP A 404 -0.67 -3.46 -12.02
CA ASP A 404 0.45 -3.43 -11.10
C ASP A 404 0.97 -1.99 -10.99
N SER A 405 1.45 -1.62 -9.82
CA SER A 405 2.10 -0.34 -9.58
C SER A 405 3.33 -0.53 -8.71
N VAL A 406 4.43 0.12 -9.09
CA VAL A 406 5.65 0.22 -8.28
C VAL A 406 5.93 1.69 -8.00
N THR A 407 6.26 1.98 -6.75
CA THR A 407 6.76 3.28 -6.30
C THR A 407 8.16 3.12 -5.72
N PHE A 408 9.11 3.85 -6.30
CA PHE A 408 10.48 3.97 -5.86
C PHE A 408 10.63 5.25 -5.04
N LYS A 409 11.20 5.16 -3.85
CA LYS A 409 11.58 6.34 -3.05
C LYS A 409 12.83 6.98 -3.64
N LEU A 410 12.86 8.30 -3.61
CA LEU A 410 14.05 9.08 -3.92
C LEU A 410 14.83 9.38 -2.63
N THR A 411 16.12 9.60 -2.80
CA THR A 411 17.04 10.06 -1.77
C THR A 411 18.03 11.04 -2.40
N ASP A 412 18.88 11.68 -1.60
CA ASP A 412 19.88 12.63 -2.10
C ASP A 412 19.25 13.73 -2.99
N LEU A 413 18.09 14.23 -2.57
CA LEU A 413 17.26 15.16 -3.34
C LEU A 413 17.93 16.52 -3.51
N GLU A 414 17.91 17.06 -4.73
CA GLU A 414 18.30 18.45 -4.99
C GLU A 414 17.17 19.43 -4.64
N THR A 415 15.91 18.96 -4.73
CA THR A 415 14.72 19.72 -4.36
C THR A 415 13.69 18.85 -3.64
N GLY A 416 12.97 19.47 -2.72
CA GLY A 416 12.04 18.77 -1.83
C GLY A 416 12.79 18.09 -0.69
N ASP A 417 12.04 17.77 0.36
CA ASP A 417 12.51 16.95 1.47
C ASP A 417 12.25 15.46 1.21
N GLU A 418 11.26 15.15 0.37
CA GLU A 418 10.86 13.81 0.00
C GLU A 418 10.51 13.72 -1.48
N GLY A 419 10.79 12.58 -2.09
CA GLY A 419 10.50 12.35 -3.50
C GLY A 419 10.22 10.90 -3.82
N THR A 420 9.46 10.64 -4.88
CA THR A 420 9.13 9.30 -5.36
C THR A 420 8.99 9.27 -6.88
N VAL A 421 9.22 8.09 -7.47
CA VAL A 421 8.88 7.74 -8.85
C VAL A 421 7.84 6.63 -8.80
N SER A 422 6.69 6.81 -9.43
CA SER A 422 5.65 5.78 -9.51
C SER A 422 5.36 5.44 -10.96
N VAL A 423 5.25 4.14 -11.25
CA VAL A 423 4.83 3.62 -12.55
C VAL A 423 3.73 2.61 -12.31
N THR A 424 2.67 2.68 -13.12
CA THR A 424 1.53 1.76 -13.09
C THR A 424 1.31 1.20 -14.49
N LYS A 425 1.21 -0.13 -14.61
CA LYS A 425 0.92 -0.83 -15.87
C LYS A 425 -0.26 -1.79 -15.68
N ARG A 426 -0.86 -2.24 -16.77
CA ARG A 426 -1.82 -3.36 -16.68
C ARG A 426 -1.10 -4.63 -16.22
N HIS A 427 -1.77 -5.47 -15.46
CA HIS A 427 -1.17 -6.70 -14.97
C HIS A 427 -0.82 -7.64 -16.14
N ASP A 428 -1.81 -7.88 -17.02
CA ASP A 428 -1.71 -8.81 -18.15
C ASP A 428 -0.91 -8.27 -19.35
N THR A 429 -0.65 -6.97 -19.42
CA THR A 429 0.08 -6.35 -20.53
C THR A 429 1.12 -5.37 -20.01
N ASP A 430 2.24 -5.19 -20.70
CA ASP A 430 3.21 -4.15 -20.34
C ASP A 430 2.75 -2.73 -20.75
N ASP A 431 1.45 -2.53 -20.96
CA ASP A 431 0.87 -1.23 -21.23
C ASP A 431 0.89 -0.39 -19.95
N VAL A 432 1.75 0.62 -19.94
CA VAL A 432 1.78 1.65 -18.90
C VAL A 432 0.47 2.42 -18.94
N VAL A 433 -0.17 2.57 -17.79
CA VAL A 433 -1.43 3.31 -17.62
C VAL A 433 -1.18 4.66 -16.95
N ALA A 434 -0.18 4.74 -16.06
CA ALA A 434 0.22 5.97 -15.40
C ALA A 434 1.71 5.97 -15.06
N GLY A 435 2.32 7.14 -15.01
CA GLY A 435 3.69 7.34 -14.56
C GLY A 435 3.86 8.75 -14.01
N LYS A 436 4.55 8.91 -12.87
CA LYS A 436 4.78 10.23 -12.27
C LYS A 436 6.00 10.28 -11.37
N ASN A 437 6.65 11.44 -11.32
CA ASN A 437 7.56 11.83 -10.24
C ASN A 437 6.79 12.72 -9.26
N THR A 438 7.04 12.61 -7.96
CA THR A 438 6.40 13.43 -6.93
C THR A 438 7.46 13.95 -5.97
N TYR A 439 7.36 15.22 -5.58
CA TYR A 439 8.23 15.90 -4.62
C TYR A 439 7.39 16.63 -3.59
N GLN A 440 7.84 16.58 -2.33
CA GLN A 440 7.18 17.26 -1.21
C GLN A 440 8.19 18.14 -0.47
N TRP A 441 7.77 19.34 -0.09
CA TRP A 441 8.50 20.22 0.80
C TRP A 441 7.72 20.36 2.11
N ARG A 442 8.44 20.31 3.21
CA ARG A 442 7.93 20.44 4.57
C ARG A 442 8.52 21.67 5.23
N ASN A 443 7.71 22.35 6.03
CA ASN A 443 8.22 23.41 6.90
C ASN A 443 8.92 22.82 8.15
N ASP A 444 9.48 23.70 8.98
CA ASP A 444 10.16 23.32 10.23
C ASP A 444 9.27 22.55 11.23
N ALA A 445 7.94 22.64 11.09
CA ALA A 445 6.96 21.90 11.89
C ALA A 445 6.58 20.54 11.27
N GLY A 446 7.18 20.16 10.14
CA GLY A 446 6.92 18.91 9.42
C GLY A 446 5.67 18.92 8.53
N ASN A 447 4.97 20.05 8.43
CA ASN A 447 3.77 20.18 7.59
C ASN A 447 4.16 20.39 6.13
N ILE A 448 3.39 19.82 5.20
CA ILE A 448 3.63 19.99 3.76
C ILE A 448 3.30 21.43 3.37
N GLU A 449 4.28 22.17 2.86
CA GLU A 449 4.13 23.55 2.36
C GLU A 449 4.06 23.60 0.84
N GLN A 450 4.65 22.63 0.15
CA GLN A 450 4.63 22.56 -1.30
C GLN A 450 4.59 21.10 -1.76
N PHE A 451 3.94 20.86 -2.90
CA PHE A 451 3.87 19.58 -3.56
C PHE A 451 4.04 19.78 -5.07
N ARG A 452 4.89 19.00 -5.72
CA ARG A 452 5.11 19.02 -7.17
C ARG A 452 4.96 17.61 -7.70
N HIS A 453 4.30 17.47 -8.84
CA HIS A 453 4.32 16.22 -9.60
C HIS A 453 4.65 16.46 -11.07
N ASP A 454 5.50 15.58 -11.61
CA ASP A 454 5.79 15.53 -13.05
C ASP A 454 5.11 14.28 -13.58
N THR A 455 4.03 14.46 -14.34
CA THR A 455 3.21 13.35 -14.84
C THR A 455 3.61 13.00 -16.26
N LEU A 456 3.80 11.71 -16.52
CA LEU A 456 4.01 11.18 -17.86
C LEU A 456 2.69 11.21 -18.63
N GLU A 457 2.67 11.89 -19.78
CA GLU A 457 1.49 11.91 -20.66
C GLU A 457 1.31 10.55 -21.35
N VAL A 458 0.62 9.62 -20.68
CA VAL A 458 0.28 8.30 -21.23
C VAL A 458 -0.89 8.47 -22.23
N GLY A 459 -0.64 8.27 -23.52
CA GLY A 459 -1.62 8.38 -24.59
C GLY A 459 -1.42 7.33 -25.69
N SER A 460 -2.23 7.37 -26.78
CA SER A 460 -2.21 6.34 -27.85
C SER A 460 -0.97 6.33 -28.75
N LEU A 461 0.10 7.04 -28.36
CA LEU A 461 1.37 7.10 -29.05
C LEU A 461 2.42 6.45 -28.13
N SER A 462 3.47 5.85 -28.70
CA SER A 462 4.52 5.17 -27.93
C SER A 462 5.03 6.03 -26.77
N THR A 463 5.12 5.44 -25.58
CA THR A 463 5.62 6.05 -24.33
C THR A 463 6.94 6.79 -24.52
N ALA A 464 7.84 6.27 -25.36
CA ALA A 464 9.13 6.88 -25.69
C ALA A 464 9.10 8.33 -26.22
N ALA A 465 7.93 8.84 -26.64
CA ALA A 465 7.77 10.21 -27.15
C ALA A 465 6.88 11.11 -26.26
N ALA A 466 6.37 10.60 -25.15
CA ALA A 466 5.52 11.37 -24.25
C ALA A 466 6.30 12.53 -23.62
N GLY A 467 5.63 13.63 -23.28
CA GLY A 467 6.21 14.69 -22.45
C GLY A 467 5.98 14.42 -20.96
N LEU A 468 6.71 15.11 -20.10
CA LEU A 468 6.35 15.26 -18.69
C LEU A 468 5.61 16.59 -18.51
N SER A 469 4.45 16.55 -17.88
CA SER A 469 3.71 17.73 -17.45
C SER A 469 3.95 17.99 -15.97
N THR A 470 4.53 19.14 -15.63
CA THR A 470 4.77 19.55 -14.24
C THR A 470 3.60 20.37 -13.72
N GLU A 471 3.08 20.01 -12.55
CA GLU A 471 2.19 20.87 -11.77
C GLU A 471 2.74 21.06 -10.35
N THR A 472 2.58 22.27 -9.81
CA THR A 472 3.06 22.65 -8.48
C THR A 472 1.92 23.24 -7.67
N TYR A 473 1.82 22.81 -6.42
CA TYR A 473 0.82 23.22 -5.44
C TYR A 473 1.53 23.79 -4.22
N GLU A 474 1.16 25.00 -3.82
CA GLU A 474 1.66 25.65 -2.61
C GLU A 474 0.55 25.71 -1.55
N PHE A 475 0.91 25.45 -0.30
CA PHE A 475 0.02 25.40 0.85
C PHE A 475 0.50 26.37 1.93
N ASP A 476 -0.42 27.17 2.45
CA ASP A 476 -0.17 28.07 3.60
C ASP A 476 -0.57 27.34 4.89
N ALA A 477 0.31 26.45 5.36
CA ALA A 477 0.10 25.69 6.60
C ALA A 477 0.56 26.52 7.81
N PRO A 478 -0.30 26.77 8.82
CA PRO A 478 0.08 27.56 9.98
C PRO A 478 1.19 26.88 10.80
N GLU A 479 2.19 27.66 11.23
CA GLU A 479 3.24 27.23 12.17
C GLU A 479 2.64 27.02 13.58
N THR A 480 2.07 25.85 13.87
CA THR A 480 1.70 25.47 15.24
C THR A 480 2.75 24.54 15.83
N THR A 481 3.32 24.94 16.98
CA THR A 481 4.33 24.18 17.73
C THR A 481 3.64 23.15 18.62
N GLN A 482 3.95 21.85 18.45
CA GLN A 482 3.36 20.76 19.25
C GLN A 482 3.83 20.78 20.73
N PRO A 483 2.92 20.61 21.70
CA PRO A 483 3.28 20.28 23.09
C PRO A 483 3.36 18.75 23.34
N GLU A 484 4.44 18.27 23.96
CA GLU A 484 4.64 16.86 24.38
C GLU A 484 3.68 16.45 25.54
N THR A 485 3.06 15.27 25.50
CA THR A 485 2.23 14.74 26.61
C THR A 485 2.45 13.25 26.98
N GLN A 486 2.24 12.98 28.27
CA GLN A 486 2.49 11.75 29.07
C GLN A 486 1.15 11.05 29.40
N GLY A 487 1.03 9.72 29.31
CA GLY A 487 -0.26 8.98 29.37
C GLY A 487 -0.57 8.19 30.65
N ASP A 488 -1.88 7.91 30.90
CA ASP A 488 -2.37 6.89 31.86
C ASP A 488 -3.83 6.38 31.55
N TRP A 489 -4.21 5.22 32.14
CA TRP A 489 -5.17 4.14 31.74
C TRP A 489 -6.73 4.34 31.74
N ILE A 490 -7.47 3.38 31.12
CA ILE A 490 -8.96 3.32 30.90
C ILE A 490 -9.61 1.96 31.35
N PRO A 491 -10.87 1.90 31.85
CA PRO A 491 -11.68 0.68 32.05
C PRO A 491 -12.90 0.51 31.10
N THR A 492 -13.44 -0.72 31.00
CA THR A 492 -14.44 -1.25 30.04
C THR A 492 -15.94 -1.15 30.44
N ILE A 493 -16.85 -1.11 29.44
CA ILE A 493 -18.35 -1.05 29.58
C ILE A 493 -19.05 -2.05 28.61
N PRO A 494 -20.18 -2.70 28.99
CA PRO A 494 -20.90 -3.70 28.18
C PRO A 494 -22.17 -3.18 27.44
N TRP A 495 -22.60 -3.89 26.38
CA TRP A 495 -23.67 -3.53 25.42
C TRP A 495 -24.77 -4.61 25.31
N GLY A 496 -26.00 -4.25 24.87
CA GLY A 496 -27.08 -5.21 24.54
C GLY A 496 -28.26 -4.66 23.68
N ASP A 497 -28.80 -5.57 22.83
CA ASP A 497 -30.07 -5.76 22.06
C ASP A 497 -30.90 -4.58 21.45
N TRP A 498 -31.09 -4.55 20.10
CA TRP A 498 -31.71 -3.39 19.39
C TRP A 498 -32.56 -3.60 18.08
N ILE A 499 -32.79 -4.80 17.52
CA ILE A 499 -33.33 -4.92 16.12
C ILE A 499 -34.87 -4.86 15.93
N GLY A 500 -35.65 -4.42 16.92
CA GLY A 500 -37.06 -4.05 16.70
C GLY A 500 -37.28 -2.69 16.01
N ASP A 501 -36.24 -1.84 15.98
CA ASP A 501 -36.40 -0.39 16.00
C ASP A 501 -36.03 0.33 14.69
N ILE A 502 -35.82 -0.33 13.55
CA ILE A 502 -35.23 0.37 12.39
C ILE A 502 -36.20 1.39 11.74
N TYR A 503 -37.49 1.07 11.61
CA TYR A 503 -38.45 2.01 10.99
C TYR A 503 -38.93 3.10 11.98
N ASP A 504 -39.14 2.73 13.24
CA ASP A 504 -39.41 3.68 14.32
C ASP A 504 -38.15 4.53 14.62
N GLY A 505 -36.97 3.96 14.44
CA GLY A 505 -35.67 4.61 14.55
C GLY A 505 -35.39 5.60 13.43
N LEU A 506 -35.74 5.30 12.17
CA LEU A 506 -35.65 6.27 11.07
C LEU A 506 -36.59 7.45 11.29
N LYS A 507 -37.77 7.18 11.84
CA LYS A 507 -38.70 8.22 12.23
C LYS A 507 -38.14 9.08 13.37
N ASP A 508 -37.55 8.47 14.39
CA ASP A 508 -36.86 9.16 15.49
C ASP A 508 -35.63 9.97 15.02
N VAL A 509 -34.88 9.47 14.03
CA VAL A 509 -33.80 10.24 13.37
C VAL A 509 -34.39 11.47 12.70
N SER A 510 -35.44 11.28 11.91
CA SER A 510 -36.06 12.33 11.09
C SER A 510 -36.76 13.40 11.93
N ASP A 511 -37.41 13.01 13.03
CA ASP A 511 -38.09 13.92 13.95
C ASP A 511 -37.11 14.86 14.66
N GLY A 512 -35.83 14.47 14.75
CA GLY A 512 -34.73 15.29 15.28
C GLY A 512 -34.08 16.25 14.27
N ILE A 513 -34.46 16.21 12.99
CA ILE A 513 -33.77 16.95 11.91
C ILE A 513 -34.79 17.73 11.08
N GLN A 514 -34.79 19.06 11.27
CA GLN A 514 -35.65 19.96 10.50
C GLN A 514 -35.44 19.75 8.98
N ASP A 515 -36.53 19.52 8.25
CA ASP A 515 -36.61 19.32 6.80
C ASP A 515 -36.06 17.97 6.27
N VAL A 516 -35.98 16.95 7.11
CA VAL A 516 -35.63 15.56 6.73
C VAL A 516 -36.76 14.65 7.20
N SER A 517 -37.49 14.03 6.27
CA SER A 517 -38.54 13.04 6.60
C SER A 517 -37.97 11.62 6.56
N ALA A 518 -38.62 10.68 7.25
CA ALA A 518 -38.31 9.26 7.11
C ALA A 518 -38.37 8.79 5.64
N ASP A 519 -39.32 9.31 4.86
CA ASP A 519 -39.43 9.02 3.42
C ASP A 519 -38.20 9.53 2.64
N TYR A 520 -37.67 10.71 2.99
CA TYR A 520 -36.45 11.24 2.38
C TYR A 520 -35.22 10.39 2.75
N LEU A 521 -35.13 9.92 4.00
CA LEU A 521 -34.03 9.05 4.42
C LEU A 521 -34.07 7.71 3.68
N ALA A 522 -35.27 7.14 3.51
CA ALA A 522 -35.46 5.94 2.70
C ALA A 522 -35.07 6.16 1.23
N GLU A 523 -35.46 7.29 0.63
CA GLU A 523 -35.06 7.67 -0.74
C GLU A 523 -33.55 7.91 -0.87
N ALA A 524 -32.91 8.49 0.16
CA ALA A 524 -31.46 8.69 0.18
C ALA A 524 -30.69 7.36 0.31
N ILE A 525 -31.22 6.41 1.08
CA ILE A 525 -30.69 5.04 1.22
C ILE A 525 -30.83 4.28 -0.09
N GLU A 526 -31.99 4.36 -0.73
CA GLU A 526 -32.25 3.75 -2.04
C GLU A 526 -31.37 4.38 -3.14
N TYR A 527 -31.21 5.72 -3.13
CA TYR A 527 -30.32 6.43 -4.05
C TYR A 527 -28.85 6.04 -3.87
N ALA A 528 -28.42 5.86 -2.63
CA ALA A 528 -27.05 5.48 -2.31
C ALA A 528 -26.78 3.98 -2.54
N ASP A 529 -27.78 3.22 -3.01
CA ASP A 529 -27.78 1.77 -3.20
C ASP A 529 -27.26 0.99 -1.97
N VAL A 530 -27.64 1.49 -0.78
CA VAL A 530 -27.16 0.94 0.48
C VAL A 530 -28.14 -0.10 0.97
N SER A 531 -27.69 -1.36 1.07
CA SER A 531 -28.53 -2.44 1.57
C SER A 531 -28.82 -2.27 3.06
N SER A 532 -29.92 -2.85 3.55
CA SER A 532 -30.25 -2.84 4.97
C SER A 532 -29.21 -3.55 5.85
N SER A 533 -28.29 -4.32 5.26
CA SER A 533 -27.16 -4.95 5.95
C SER A 533 -25.97 -4.01 6.14
N GLU A 534 -25.95 -2.90 5.40
CA GLU A 534 -24.89 -1.91 5.40
C GLU A 534 -25.26 -0.65 6.19
N ILE A 535 -26.48 -0.59 6.72
CA ILE A 535 -26.92 0.49 7.59
C ILE A 535 -27.68 -0.03 8.81
N ALA A 536 -27.31 0.51 9.95
CA ALA A 536 -27.99 0.37 11.21
C ALA A 536 -28.63 1.70 11.60
N VAL A 537 -29.82 1.69 12.20
CA VAL A 537 -30.46 2.91 12.73
C VAL A 537 -30.64 2.73 14.23
N THR A 538 -29.90 3.49 15.02
CA THR A 538 -29.90 3.36 16.48
C THR A 538 -29.84 4.73 17.15
N GLY A 539 -30.73 4.96 18.11
CA GLY A 539 -30.75 6.19 18.93
C GLY A 539 -30.86 7.49 18.12
N GLY A 540 -31.69 7.52 17.08
CA GLY A 540 -31.85 8.73 16.24
C GLY A 540 -30.66 9.02 15.32
N LYS A 541 -29.83 8.01 15.02
CA LYS A 541 -28.67 8.10 14.12
C LYS A 541 -28.72 7.03 13.03
N ILE A 542 -28.20 7.35 11.85
CA ILE A 542 -27.98 6.41 10.75
C ILE A 542 -26.52 5.99 10.84
N VAL A 543 -26.25 4.71 10.80
CA VAL A 543 -24.93 4.18 11.00
C VAL A 543 -24.58 3.32 9.80
N ALA A 544 -23.65 3.76 8.98
CA ALA A 544 -23.14 3.02 7.85
C ALA A 544 -22.08 2.00 8.31
N ASN A 545 -22.18 0.78 7.82
CA ASN A 545 -21.27 -0.33 8.15
C ASN A 545 -20.08 -0.42 7.19
N THR A 546 -20.09 0.35 6.09
CA THR A 546 -18.99 0.45 5.13
C THR A 546 -18.69 1.91 4.81
N ILE A 547 -17.45 2.19 4.39
CA ILE A 547 -17.05 3.54 3.97
C ILE A 547 -17.79 3.96 2.69
N ASN A 548 -18.07 3.02 1.79
CA ASN A 548 -18.81 3.29 0.55
C ASN A 548 -20.25 3.70 0.86
N SER A 549 -20.94 2.97 1.74
CA SER A 549 -22.29 3.33 2.17
C SER A 549 -22.32 4.69 2.88
N PHE A 550 -21.30 4.99 3.69
CA PHE A 550 -21.16 6.31 4.31
C PHE A 550 -20.95 7.40 3.26
N GLN A 551 -20.02 7.22 2.33
CA GLN A 551 -19.69 8.21 1.30
C GLN A 551 -20.87 8.45 0.35
N SER A 552 -21.57 7.40 -0.09
CA SER A 552 -22.75 7.52 -0.95
C SER A 552 -23.89 8.25 -0.25
N LEU A 553 -24.17 7.92 1.03
CA LEU A 553 -25.15 8.66 1.84
C LEU A 553 -24.71 10.10 2.11
N ALA A 554 -23.43 10.31 2.40
CA ALA A 554 -22.88 11.63 2.67
C ALA A 554 -22.97 12.54 1.44
N THR A 555 -22.61 12.02 0.27
CA THR A 555 -22.71 12.69 -1.02
C THR A 555 -24.15 13.09 -1.31
N LYS A 556 -25.09 12.16 -1.12
CA LYS A 556 -26.52 12.44 -1.27
C LYS A 556 -27.01 13.53 -0.32
N PHE A 557 -26.60 13.51 0.95
CA PHE A 557 -26.96 14.56 1.90
C PHE A 557 -26.33 15.92 1.57
N ILE A 558 -25.14 15.95 0.98
CA ILE A 558 -24.47 17.18 0.53
C ILE A 558 -25.18 17.76 -0.69
N ASP A 559 -25.46 16.92 -1.71
CA ASP A 559 -26.11 17.32 -2.95
C ASP A 559 -27.51 17.91 -2.73
N ASP A 560 -28.26 17.34 -1.77
CA ASP A 560 -29.59 17.81 -1.41
C ASP A 560 -29.56 18.95 -0.36
N PHE A 561 -28.36 19.46 -0.02
CA PHE A 561 -28.12 20.49 1.00
C PHE A 561 -28.69 20.12 2.39
N LYS A 562 -28.77 18.82 2.71
CA LYS A 562 -29.23 18.27 4.00
C LYS A 562 -28.07 17.98 4.94
N ILE A 563 -27.18 18.97 5.12
CA ILE A 563 -25.99 18.86 5.97
C ILE A 563 -26.33 18.40 7.41
N LYS A 564 -27.50 18.76 7.95
CA LYS A 564 -27.94 18.27 9.28
C LYS A 564 -28.19 16.75 9.34
N ALA A 565 -28.59 16.12 8.23
CA ALA A 565 -28.68 14.66 8.12
C ALA A 565 -27.30 14.01 8.11
N LEU A 566 -26.34 14.63 7.43
CA LEU A 566 -24.94 14.20 7.42
C LEU A 566 -24.36 14.15 8.84
N TRP A 567 -24.65 15.13 9.69
CA TRP A 567 -24.19 15.12 11.10
C TRP A 567 -24.78 13.99 11.96
N LYS A 568 -25.88 13.37 11.51
CA LYS A 568 -26.51 12.21 12.15
C LYS A 568 -26.10 10.87 11.51
N LEU A 569 -25.32 10.93 10.42
CA LEU A 569 -24.67 9.77 9.82
C LEU A 569 -23.40 9.44 10.63
N ARG A 570 -23.26 8.18 11.01
CA ARG A 570 -22.10 7.61 11.70
C ARG A 570 -21.56 6.45 10.88
N ILE A 571 -20.30 6.10 11.10
CA ILE A 571 -19.73 4.85 10.64
C ILE A 571 -19.59 3.96 11.87
N THR A 572 -20.07 2.72 11.83
CA THR A 572 -19.65 1.69 12.79
C THR A 572 -19.07 0.52 12.03
N GLY A 573 -17.96 -0.02 12.52
CA GLY A 573 -17.21 -1.06 11.81
C GLY A 573 -15.87 -0.58 11.26
N TYR A 574 -15.29 0.46 11.85
CA TYR A 574 -13.85 0.66 11.79
C TYR A 574 -13.26 0.43 13.18
N SER A 575 -12.02 -0.05 13.23
CA SER A 575 -11.14 -0.04 14.42
C SER A 575 -11.13 1.29 15.17
N SER A 576 -11.60 2.35 14.51
CA SER A 576 -11.90 3.65 15.08
C SER A 576 -12.86 3.64 16.26
N MET A 577 -13.80 2.69 16.43
CA MET A 577 -14.63 2.75 17.65
C MET A 577 -13.81 2.46 18.92
N ILE A 578 -12.77 1.63 18.83
CA ILE A 578 -11.84 1.37 19.94
C ILE A 578 -10.85 2.55 20.08
N SER A 579 -10.42 3.17 18.97
CA SER A 579 -9.55 4.36 19.00
C SER A 579 -10.29 5.63 19.50
N LEU A 580 -11.60 5.73 19.24
CA LEU A 580 -12.49 6.83 19.63
C LEU A 580 -12.91 6.73 21.11
N VAL A 581 -12.96 5.52 21.68
CA VAL A 581 -13.25 5.30 23.10
C VAL A 581 -12.13 5.84 24.01
N GLY A 582 -10.94 6.12 23.47
CA GLY A 582 -9.84 6.79 24.17
C GLY A 582 -9.61 8.26 23.81
N SER A 583 -10.28 8.81 22.78
CA SER A 583 -9.94 10.12 22.20
C SER A 583 -10.70 11.32 22.81
N GLY A 584 -11.53 11.10 23.84
CA GLY A 584 -12.39 12.13 24.42
C GLY A 584 -13.61 12.49 23.54
N VAL A 585 -13.77 11.89 22.35
CA VAL A 585 -14.91 12.10 21.45
C VAL A 585 -16.25 11.86 22.14
N PHE A 586 -16.36 10.77 22.91
CA PHE A 586 -17.60 10.45 23.62
C PHE A 586 -17.84 11.33 24.85
N GLU A 587 -16.79 11.89 25.46
CA GLU A 587 -16.88 12.86 26.56
C GLU A 587 -17.37 14.21 26.01
N ALA A 588 -16.78 14.70 24.91
CA ALA A 588 -17.24 15.90 24.21
C ALA A 588 -18.67 15.77 23.67
N ILE A 589 -19.05 14.61 23.14
CA ILE A 589 -20.43 14.34 22.70
C ILE A 589 -21.38 14.20 23.91
N GLY A 590 -20.91 13.61 25.01
CA GLY A 590 -21.65 13.49 26.27
C GLY A 590 -21.96 14.84 26.92
N ASP A 591 -21.06 15.80 26.75
CA ASP A 591 -21.19 17.19 27.20
C ASP A 591 -21.94 18.10 26.18
N GLU A 592 -22.62 17.50 25.20
CA GLU A 592 -23.34 18.19 24.12
C GLU A 592 -22.47 19.09 23.21
N ASN A 593 -21.14 18.92 23.23
CA ASN A 593 -20.20 19.60 22.35
C ASN A 593 -19.98 18.81 21.04
N TYR A 594 -21.03 18.77 20.23
CA TYR A 594 -21.10 17.95 19.02
C TYR A 594 -20.09 18.36 17.94
N ASP A 595 -19.73 19.64 17.86
CA ASP A 595 -18.77 20.16 16.88
C ASP A 595 -17.35 19.66 17.21
N CYS A 596 -16.96 19.71 18.49
CA CYS A 596 -15.68 19.17 18.96
C CYS A 596 -15.64 17.65 18.79
N GLY A 597 -16.68 16.95 19.25
CA GLY A 597 -16.75 15.49 19.15
C GLY A 597 -16.72 14.98 17.71
N ALA A 598 -17.32 15.71 16.77
CA ALA A 598 -17.29 15.35 15.37
C ALA A 598 -15.96 15.71 14.68
N CYS A 599 -15.31 16.81 15.05
CA CYS A 599 -13.99 17.18 14.53
C CYS A 599 -12.93 16.17 14.96
N VAL A 600 -12.90 15.78 16.24
CA VAL A 600 -11.97 14.76 16.74
C VAL A 600 -12.29 13.38 16.16
N ALA A 601 -13.57 13.06 15.94
CA ALA A 601 -13.95 11.80 15.30
C ALA A 601 -13.51 11.74 13.83
N PHE A 602 -13.66 12.84 13.09
CA PHE A 602 -13.23 12.95 11.70
C PHE A 602 -11.70 12.85 11.56
N ILE A 603 -10.97 13.54 12.42
CA ILE A 603 -9.50 13.48 12.54
C ILE A 603 -9.05 12.02 12.79
N ARG A 604 -9.67 11.32 13.75
CA ARG A 604 -9.27 9.95 14.08
C ARG A 604 -9.67 8.94 13.01
N LEU A 605 -10.85 9.08 12.42
CA LEU A 605 -11.28 8.27 11.27
C LEU A 605 -10.34 8.45 10.08
N SER A 606 -9.82 9.67 9.84
CA SER A 606 -8.87 9.94 8.75
C SER A 606 -7.50 9.28 8.98
N LEU A 607 -7.07 9.13 10.24
CA LEU A 607 -5.82 8.42 10.56
C LEU A 607 -5.98 6.90 10.49
N ASP A 608 -7.10 6.37 11.00
CA ASP A 608 -7.33 4.93 11.10
C ASP A 608 -7.61 4.27 9.74
N VAL A 609 -8.11 5.03 8.75
CA VAL A 609 -8.24 4.56 7.36
C VAL A 609 -6.95 4.73 6.54
N GLY A 610 -5.86 5.19 7.18
CA GLY A 610 -4.58 5.42 6.49
C GLY A 610 -4.59 6.59 5.48
N LEU A 611 -5.62 7.46 5.49
CA LEU A 611 -5.61 8.67 4.64
C LEU A 611 -4.41 9.56 4.98
N CYS A 612 -3.94 9.53 6.23
CA CYS A 612 -2.89 10.42 6.68
C CYS A 612 -1.49 9.81 6.56
N GLY A 613 -0.96 9.92 5.34
CA GLY A 613 0.38 9.52 4.90
C GLY A 613 0.50 9.62 3.37
N TYR A 614 1.49 8.93 2.76
CA TYR A 614 1.52 8.75 1.30
C TYR A 614 0.30 7.97 0.76
N GLY A 615 -0.43 7.31 1.65
CA GLY A 615 -1.73 6.69 1.39
C GLY A 615 -2.64 7.60 0.59
N VAL A 616 -2.78 8.89 0.91
CA VAL A 616 -3.62 9.81 0.11
C VAL A 616 -3.11 10.03 -1.32
N ALA A 617 -1.81 10.15 -1.57
CA ALA A 617 -1.30 10.38 -2.94
C ALA A 617 -1.32 9.11 -3.80
N ALA A 618 -1.11 7.94 -3.17
CA ALA A 618 -1.25 6.62 -3.79
C ALA A 618 -2.74 6.29 -4.01
N PHE A 619 -3.59 6.50 -3.01
CA PHE A 619 -5.06 6.41 -3.05
C PHE A 619 -5.62 7.30 -4.14
N CYS A 620 -5.38 8.61 -4.10
CA CYS A 620 -5.86 9.54 -5.12
C CYS A 620 -5.24 9.27 -6.49
N GLY A 621 -4.05 8.66 -6.55
CA GLY A 621 -3.41 8.16 -7.76
C GLY A 621 -4.10 6.93 -8.36
N ALA A 622 -4.44 5.93 -7.54
CA ALA A 622 -5.20 4.75 -7.94
C ALA A 622 -6.61 5.13 -8.39
N PHE A 623 -7.26 6.08 -7.71
CA PHE A 623 -8.54 6.66 -8.11
C PHE A 623 -8.46 7.57 -9.35
N SER A 624 -7.26 7.90 -9.84
CA SER A 624 -7.10 8.65 -11.09
C SER A 624 -7.41 7.80 -12.32
N LEU A 625 -7.32 6.48 -12.21
CA LEU A 625 -7.62 5.51 -13.28
C LEU A 625 -9.08 5.63 -13.75
N THR A 626 -10.00 5.90 -12.84
CA THR A 626 -11.44 6.05 -13.16
C THR A 626 -11.82 7.46 -13.61
N THR A 627 -10.98 8.47 -13.34
CA THR A 627 -11.26 9.89 -13.63
C THR A 627 -10.32 10.52 -14.66
N LEU A 628 -9.44 9.73 -15.30
CA LEU A 628 -8.46 10.21 -16.30
C LEU A 628 -7.66 11.44 -15.80
N GLY A 629 -7.22 11.40 -14.54
CA GLY A 629 -6.35 12.43 -13.96
C GLY A 629 -7.04 13.71 -13.45
N LEU A 630 -8.36 13.86 -13.58
CA LEU A 630 -9.06 15.10 -13.18
C LEU A 630 -9.44 15.14 -11.68
N GLY A 631 -9.49 14.00 -10.99
CA GLY A 631 -9.87 13.89 -9.57
C GLY A 631 -8.69 13.82 -8.57
N THR A 632 -7.47 13.68 -9.06
CA THR A 632 -6.25 13.49 -8.25
C THR A 632 -5.95 14.70 -7.37
N VAL A 633 -6.05 15.89 -7.95
CA VAL A 633 -5.63 17.14 -7.33
C VAL A 633 -6.52 17.50 -6.15
N PRO A 634 -7.86 17.56 -6.28
CA PRO A 634 -8.71 17.87 -5.12
C PRO A 634 -8.58 16.80 -4.05
N CYS A 635 -8.49 15.51 -4.40
CA CYS A 635 -8.37 14.40 -3.45
C CYS A 635 -7.04 14.45 -2.68
N ALA A 636 -5.92 14.63 -3.38
CA ALA A 636 -4.60 14.68 -2.75
C ALA A 636 -4.41 15.95 -1.91
N VAL A 637 -4.95 17.07 -2.39
CA VAL A 637 -4.95 18.36 -1.67
C VAL A 637 -5.85 18.31 -0.44
N LEU A 638 -7.10 17.84 -0.55
CA LEU A 638 -8.00 17.73 0.60
C LEU A 638 -7.46 16.72 1.60
N GLY A 639 -7.08 15.53 1.14
CA GLY A 639 -6.54 14.48 1.98
C GLY A 639 -5.26 14.92 2.67
N GLY A 640 -4.32 15.53 1.95
CA GLY A 640 -3.06 16.05 2.50
C GLY A 640 -3.26 17.19 3.49
N ALA A 641 -4.12 18.16 3.19
CA ALA A 641 -4.43 19.27 4.09
C ALA A 641 -5.19 18.79 5.34
N ILE A 642 -6.20 17.92 5.16
CA ILE A 642 -6.92 17.28 6.27
C ILE A 642 -5.93 16.52 7.14
N CYS A 643 -4.98 15.80 6.55
CA CYS A 643 -4.05 14.99 7.29
C CYS A 643 -2.95 15.76 8.01
N SER A 644 -2.44 16.84 7.41
CA SER A 644 -1.54 17.78 8.08
C SER A 644 -2.24 18.45 9.27
N LEU A 645 -3.49 18.90 9.09
CA LEU A 645 -4.32 19.46 10.16
C LEU A 645 -4.63 18.43 11.25
N THR A 646 -4.97 17.21 10.85
CA THR A 646 -5.31 16.08 11.71
C THR A 646 -4.14 15.64 12.59
N ILE A 647 -2.93 15.53 12.02
CA ILE A 647 -1.71 15.20 12.76
C ILE A 647 -1.32 16.33 13.73
N SER A 648 -1.53 17.60 13.32
CA SER A 648 -1.27 18.76 14.18
C SER A 648 -2.29 18.94 15.33
N ALA A 649 -3.54 18.50 15.15
CA ALA A 649 -4.64 18.73 16.09
C ALA A 649 -4.87 17.59 17.12
N LEU A 650 -4.20 16.44 16.95
CA LEU A 650 -4.37 15.27 17.82
C LEU A 650 -3.99 15.48 19.29
N PRO A 651 -2.88 16.16 19.64
CA PRO A 651 -2.55 16.43 21.03
C PRO A 651 -3.47 17.50 21.66
N ASP A 652 -4.00 18.42 20.84
CA ASP A 652 -4.70 19.63 21.27
C ASP A 652 -6.23 19.50 21.30
N ALA A 653 -6.81 18.44 20.75
CA ALA A 653 -8.25 18.21 20.71
C ALA A 653 -8.94 18.32 22.10
N LYS A 654 -8.22 17.96 23.17
CA LYS A 654 -8.75 18.05 24.55
C LYS A 654 -8.64 19.47 25.14
N ASP A 655 -7.62 20.24 24.76
CA ASP A 655 -7.38 21.61 25.29
C ASP A 655 -8.09 22.71 24.48
N ILE A 656 -8.27 22.51 23.16
CA ILE A 656 -9.12 23.38 22.33
C ILE A 656 -10.57 23.36 22.84
N CYS A 657 -11.01 22.24 23.41
CA CYS A 657 -12.37 22.07 23.93
C CYS A 657 -12.53 22.27 25.44
N SER A 658 -11.44 22.53 26.19
CA SER A 658 -11.48 22.77 27.65
C SER A 658 -11.46 24.26 28.04
N SER A 659 -11.13 25.16 27.10
CA SER A 659 -11.18 26.60 27.35
C SER A 659 -12.55 27.19 26.96
N ASP A 660 -13.15 28.01 27.85
CA ASP A 660 -14.48 28.66 27.73
C ASP A 660 -14.67 29.62 26.51
N THR A 661 -13.86 29.50 25.46
CA THR A 661 -13.96 30.30 24.22
C THR A 661 -14.46 29.46 23.06
N TYR A 662 -15.77 29.56 22.80
CA TYR A 662 -16.45 29.02 21.61
C TYR A 662 -15.72 29.37 20.30
N PRO A 663 -15.27 28.39 19.50
CA PRO A 663 -14.87 28.68 18.12
C PRO A 663 -16.15 28.96 17.31
N THR A 664 -16.30 30.21 16.87
CA THR A 664 -17.51 30.66 16.14
C THR A 664 -17.36 30.62 14.62
N GLN A 665 -16.26 30.07 14.10
CA GLN A 665 -16.03 29.93 12.66
C GLN A 665 -15.48 28.55 12.35
N ALA A 666 -16.05 27.95 11.29
CA ALA A 666 -15.65 26.67 10.73
C ALA A 666 -14.16 26.57 10.35
N GLY A 667 -13.41 27.67 10.23
CA GLY A 667 -12.03 27.58 9.74
C GLY A 667 -11.01 26.85 10.63
N PHE A 668 -11.40 26.30 11.78
CA PHE A 668 -10.56 25.41 12.60
C PHE A 668 -10.90 23.91 12.40
N CYS A 669 -12.07 23.62 11.79
CA CYS A 669 -12.53 22.33 11.26
C CYS A 669 -13.26 22.62 9.92
#